data_AF-A0A5E4JVJ5-F1
#
_entry.id   AF-A0A5E4JVJ5-F1
#
_cell.length_a   1.000
_cell.length_b   1.000
_cell.length_c   1.000
_cell.angle_alpha   90.00
_cell.angle_beta   90.00
_cell.angle_gamma   90.00
#
_symmetry.space_group_name_H-M   'P 1'
#
loop_
_entity.id
_entity.type
_entity.pdbx_description
1 polymer ?
#
loop_
_entity_poly.entity_id
_entity_poly.type
_entity_poly.pdbx_seq_one_letter_code
_entity_poly.pdbx_strand_id
1 'polypeptide(L)'
;MSSDEKKPEVRDILNKYGAKIEGQIKTDAVSSSSGWSREYTTFKEEMAPELSRYERWGRSLGSVIKLKVSAKDEDKVKKNLEIAHIDLEPWQALTLGVMSFIGVFFVGTLICLAIAIIQASNLTGDFLGNLISAFPFLLFFLILIFSLFLFYFVNEYPRRLANKWRLKASSQMVPAILYIVVYMRHTPNLEKAIAFASQHLQYPLSLDFKKVFYNVEIGKFSTIKDSLDNYLETWRDYSSEFIEAFHLIESSLFEPDNGRRITTLEKSLQVVLDGVYDKMLKFTHNVRSPLTNVYMLGVVLPTLGLALLPLASAMLGGMINWVIVFVGFNLLIPFFVFFLTDKVMSLRPGGYGESSLLEKNPLYYKYKDNKPYLKAFLICLPLLIIGFLPLLMGYTPLPHWLGLSSAGQPYDPSLGDITGMESLGAEKLFGFIKLANGSYAGPFGIGSVLMGMFVPLGLGLFFALSYRWKTKELIVEREKTKELEAEFNSSLFQLGNRIGNGVPPELVFANVAESTKGLKTEDFFRRVNYNIRQLGMSVEKAIFDPNRGAIIYYPSELIATSMRVLIESSKKGLDVAAISLMSISEYVKNIQKISARLRDMLAEIVSDMKSNMTFLAPLLSGVVVGLAAMITAILGKLNLSQLDSSGASGLGNLSSILDIFKMESMIPPYFLQIIVGIYLIEIIFILTDTLVAVDSGEDKLEKVNKTGKNLQAGVALYFIVAFFATIALFVLTSVVLTGFGS
;
A
#
# COMPACT_ATOMS: atom_id res chain seq x y z
N MET A 1 -40.16 -46.40 -48.47
CA MET A 1 -38.82 -46.25 -47.86
C MET A 1 -38.95 -45.25 -46.74
N SER A 2 -38.66 -45.73 -45.53
CA SER A 2 -38.87 -45.09 -44.24
C SER A 2 -37.99 -43.86 -44.04
N SER A 3 -38.58 -42.75 -43.62
CA SER A 3 -37.86 -41.67 -42.93
C SER A 3 -38.40 -41.59 -41.51
N ASP A 4 -37.66 -42.20 -40.58
CA ASP A 4 -37.84 -42.07 -39.14
C ASP A 4 -37.74 -40.60 -38.73
N GLU A 5 -38.88 -39.97 -38.48
CA GLU A 5 -38.96 -38.70 -37.74
C GLU A 5 -38.64 -39.00 -36.27
N LYS A 6 -37.36 -38.79 -35.90
CA LYS A 6 -36.90 -38.86 -34.51
C LYS A 6 -37.76 -37.92 -33.64
N LYS A 7 -38.46 -38.53 -32.67
CA LYS A 7 -39.14 -37.80 -31.60
C LYS A 7 -38.15 -36.83 -30.94
N PRO A 8 -38.51 -35.55 -30.74
CA PRO A 8 -37.62 -34.58 -30.11
C PRO A 8 -37.26 -35.06 -28.71
N GLU A 9 -35.96 -35.07 -28.39
CA GLU A 9 -35.48 -35.42 -27.06
C GLU A 9 -36.06 -34.44 -26.04
N VAL A 10 -36.37 -34.94 -24.84
CA VAL A 10 -36.89 -34.14 -23.71
C VAL A 10 -36.05 -32.90 -23.46
N ARG A 11 -34.76 -32.95 -23.78
CA ARG A 11 -33.80 -31.86 -23.68
C ARG A 11 -34.07 -30.71 -24.66
N ASP A 12 -34.52 -30.99 -25.88
CA ASP A 12 -34.90 -29.97 -26.86
C ASP A 12 -36.22 -29.31 -26.52
N ILE A 13 -37.15 -30.07 -25.93
CA ILE A 13 -38.39 -29.54 -25.36
C ILE A 13 -38.07 -28.62 -24.18
N LEU A 14 -37.23 -29.07 -23.24
CA LEU A 14 -36.81 -28.27 -22.08
C LEU A 14 -36.03 -27.02 -22.48
N ASN A 15 -35.18 -27.07 -23.51
CA ASN A 15 -34.48 -25.90 -24.03
C ASN A 15 -35.43 -24.93 -24.74
N LYS A 16 -36.41 -25.43 -25.50
CA LYS A 16 -37.40 -24.59 -26.20
C LYS A 16 -38.36 -23.91 -25.23
N TYR A 17 -38.81 -24.61 -24.20
CA TYR A 17 -39.66 -24.02 -23.15
C TYR A 17 -38.84 -23.17 -22.16
N GLY A 18 -37.58 -23.55 -21.87
CA GLY A 18 -36.64 -22.78 -21.08
C GLY A 18 -36.32 -21.42 -21.73
N ALA A 19 -36.02 -21.39 -23.03
CA ALA A 19 -35.80 -20.15 -23.77
C ALA A 19 -37.07 -19.27 -23.86
N LYS A 20 -38.26 -19.90 -23.88
CA LYS A 20 -39.54 -19.18 -23.87
C LYS A 20 -39.84 -18.57 -22.49
N ILE A 21 -39.49 -19.28 -21.42
CA ILE A 21 -39.56 -18.78 -20.04
C ILE A 21 -38.51 -17.68 -19.81
N GLU A 22 -37.30 -17.83 -20.33
CA GLU A 22 -36.23 -16.83 -20.23
C GLU A 22 -36.54 -15.56 -21.05
N GLY A 23 -37.24 -15.71 -22.18
CA GLY A 23 -37.80 -14.60 -22.95
C GLY A 23 -38.95 -13.88 -22.24
N GLN A 24 -39.80 -14.60 -21.49
CA GLN A 24 -40.85 -13.99 -20.65
C GLN A 24 -40.27 -13.30 -19.41
N ILE A 25 -39.24 -13.87 -18.78
CA ILE A 25 -38.51 -13.27 -17.65
C ILE A 25 -37.78 -11.96 -18.06
N LYS A 26 -37.33 -11.84 -19.32
CA LYS A 26 -36.71 -10.59 -19.82
C LYS A 26 -37.70 -9.53 -20.29
N THR A 27 -38.97 -9.89 -20.50
CA THR A 27 -40.00 -8.96 -21.02
C THR A 27 -40.92 -8.46 -19.91
N ASP A 28 -41.03 -9.19 -18.81
CA ASP A 28 -41.58 -8.67 -17.55
C ASP A 28 -40.47 -7.98 -16.76
N ALA A 29 -40.17 -6.73 -17.18
CA ALA A 29 -39.60 -5.76 -16.25
C ALA A 29 -40.49 -5.74 -15.01
N VAL A 30 -39.97 -6.35 -13.95
CA VAL A 30 -40.62 -6.54 -12.65
C VAL A 30 -41.38 -5.29 -12.27
N SER A 31 -42.69 -5.34 -12.45
CA SER A 31 -43.64 -4.50 -11.76
C SER A 31 -43.37 -4.63 -10.27
N SER A 32 -42.99 -3.52 -9.68
CA SER A 32 -42.82 -3.26 -8.26
C SER A 32 -44.02 -3.74 -7.43
N SER A 33 -44.00 -4.98 -6.95
CA SER A 33 -44.82 -5.45 -5.83
C SER A 33 -44.38 -6.84 -5.36
N SER A 34 -43.25 -6.91 -4.66
CA SER A 34 -43.01 -7.98 -3.68
C SER A 34 -42.31 -7.34 -2.50
N GLY A 35 -42.95 -7.36 -1.32
CA GLY A 35 -42.50 -6.67 -0.11
C GLY A 35 -41.25 -7.31 0.48
N TRP A 36 -40.09 -6.87 0.02
CA TRP A 36 -38.86 -7.01 0.80
C TRP A 36 -38.89 -5.92 1.88
N SER A 37 -38.55 -6.27 3.12
CA SER A 37 -38.40 -5.25 4.16
C SER A 37 -37.33 -4.25 3.72
N ARG A 38 -37.51 -2.98 4.07
CA ARG A 38 -36.53 -1.93 3.77
C ARG A 38 -35.14 -2.29 4.34
N GLU A 39 -35.09 -3.05 5.42
CA GLU A 39 -33.88 -3.60 6.01
C GLU A 39 -33.23 -4.66 5.12
N TYR A 40 -34.00 -5.54 4.48
CA TYR A 40 -33.47 -6.52 3.54
C TYR A 40 -32.90 -5.86 2.27
N THR A 41 -33.58 -4.85 1.72
CA THR A 41 -33.06 -4.13 0.54
C THR A 41 -31.81 -3.32 0.88
N THR A 42 -31.79 -2.69 2.07
CA THR A 42 -30.59 -1.99 2.57
C THR A 42 -29.46 -2.97 2.86
N PHE A 43 -29.76 -4.14 3.43
CA PHE A 43 -28.79 -5.22 3.64
C PHE A 43 -28.24 -5.72 2.31
N LYS A 44 -29.07 -5.91 1.28
CA LYS A 44 -28.63 -6.34 -0.06
C LYS A 44 -27.80 -5.27 -0.78
N GLU A 45 -28.11 -3.98 -0.61
CA GLU A 45 -27.34 -2.86 -1.16
C GLU A 45 -26.00 -2.66 -0.41
N GLU A 46 -25.98 -2.82 0.92
CA GLU A 46 -24.74 -2.79 1.72
C GLU A 46 -23.89 -4.05 1.55
N MET A 47 -24.52 -5.20 1.25
CA MET A 47 -23.85 -6.46 0.92
C MET A 47 -23.50 -6.56 -0.56
N ALA A 48 -23.94 -5.64 -1.42
CA ALA A 48 -23.59 -5.66 -2.84
C ALA A 48 -22.07 -5.49 -2.94
N PRO A 49 -21.33 -6.55 -3.29
CA PRO A 49 -19.89 -6.48 -3.24
C PRO A 49 -19.44 -5.50 -4.31
N GLU A 50 -18.78 -4.41 -3.92
CA GLU A 50 -17.83 -3.79 -4.83
C GLU A 50 -16.79 -4.86 -5.15
N LEU A 51 -16.95 -5.53 -6.30
CA LEU A 51 -16.13 -6.67 -6.69
C LEU A 51 -14.66 -6.32 -6.49
N SER A 52 -14.03 -6.95 -5.51
CA SER A 52 -12.62 -6.72 -5.22
C SER A 52 -11.81 -7.01 -6.47
N ARG A 53 -10.71 -6.29 -6.71
CA ARG A 53 -9.82 -6.56 -7.86
C ARG A 53 -9.41 -8.04 -7.91
N TYR A 54 -9.23 -8.65 -6.75
CA TYR A 54 -8.96 -10.08 -6.60
C TYR A 54 -10.13 -10.97 -7.02
N GLU A 55 -11.36 -10.59 -6.70
CA GLU A 55 -12.57 -11.33 -7.09
C GLU A 55 -12.76 -11.32 -8.62
N ARG A 56 -12.50 -10.17 -9.26
CA ARG A 56 -12.48 -10.08 -10.73
C ARG A 56 -11.42 -10.99 -11.36
N TRP A 57 -10.24 -11.07 -10.77
CA TRP A 57 -9.16 -11.93 -11.27
C TRP A 57 -9.45 -13.40 -10.98
N GLY A 58 -10.01 -13.74 -9.82
CA GLY A 58 -10.42 -15.10 -9.47
C GLY A 58 -11.52 -15.63 -10.39
N ARG A 59 -12.53 -14.80 -10.72
CA ARG A 59 -13.59 -15.19 -11.66
C ARG A 59 -13.12 -15.30 -13.11
N SER A 60 -12.17 -14.46 -13.54
CA SER A 60 -11.66 -14.48 -14.92
C SER A 60 -10.55 -15.51 -15.15
N LEU A 61 -9.44 -15.40 -14.42
CA LEU A 61 -8.26 -16.25 -14.60
C LEU A 61 -8.39 -17.58 -13.84
N GLY A 62 -9.11 -17.60 -12.73
CA GLY A 62 -9.33 -18.82 -11.95
C GLY A 62 -10.37 -19.77 -12.55
N SER A 63 -11.27 -19.29 -13.41
CA SER A 63 -12.30 -20.15 -14.03
C SER A 63 -11.81 -20.97 -15.24
N VAL A 64 -10.59 -20.70 -15.73
CA VAL A 64 -10.04 -21.29 -16.96
C VAL A 64 -9.72 -22.79 -16.79
N ILE A 65 -9.27 -23.22 -15.61
CA ILE A 65 -8.91 -24.61 -15.32
C ILE A 65 -9.49 -25.00 -13.96
N LYS A 66 -10.30 -26.06 -13.90
CA LYS A 66 -10.74 -26.65 -12.63
C LYS A 66 -9.65 -27.57 -12.08
N LEU A 67 -8.86 -27.09 -11.12
CA LEU A 67 -7.90 -27.92 -10.40
C LEU A 67 -8.62 -28.73 -9.32
N LYS A 68 -8.35 -30.04 -9.24
CA LYS A 68 -8.78 -30.89 -8.14
C LYS A 68 -7.82 -30.69 -6.96
N VAL A 69 -8.30 -30.08 -5.89
CA VAL A 69 -7.51 -29.70 -4.72
C VAL A 69 -7.64 -30.74 -3.61
N SER A 70 -6.67 -30.81 -2.70
CA SER A 70 -6.77 -31.56 -1.45
C SER A 70 -7.88 -30.99 -0.55
N ALA A 71 -8.69 -31.85 0.08
CA ALA A 71 -9.81 -31.42 0.94
C ALA A 71 -9.36 -30.49 2.09
N LYS A 72 -8.14 -30.69 2.61
CA LYS A 72 -7.56 -29.86 3.68
C LYS A 72 -7.28 -28.42 3.26
N ASP A 73 -6.82 -28.21 2.02
CA ASP A 73 -6.56 -26.86 1.52
C ASP A 73 -7.85 -26.17 1.07
N GLU A 74 -8.81 -26.95 0.56
CA GLU A 74 -10.16 -26.47 0.25
C GLU A 74 -10.86 -25.92 1.50
N ASP A 75 -10.88 -26.67 2.60
CA ASP A 75 -11.51 -26.23 3.86
C ASP A 75 -10.85 -24.96 4.44
N LYS A 76 -9.52 -24.89 4.39
CA LYS A 76 -8.77 -23.71 4.85
C LYS A 76 -9.11 -22.47 4.02
N VAL A 77 -9.10 -22.60 2.69
CA VAL A 77 -9.41 -21.48 1.80
C VAL A 77 -10.87 -21.09 1.95
N LYS A 78 -11.79 -22.05 2.06
CA LYS A 78 -13.20 -21.82 2.34
C LYS A 78 -13.41 -21.01 3.61
N LYS A 79 -12.78 -21.42 4.74
CA LYS A 79 -12.83 -20.67 6.00
C LYS A 79 -12.36 -19.22 5.81
N ASN A 80 -11.28 -18.99 5.08
CA ASN A 80 -10.76 -17.64 4.84
C ASN A 80 -11.67 -16.80 3.93
N LEU A 81 -12.26 -17.40 2.89
CA LEU A 81 -13.19 -16.73 1.98
C LEU A 81 -14.49 -16.33 2.68
N GLU A 82 -15.03 -17.22 3.54
CA GLU A 82 -16.20 -16.93 4.35
C GLU A 82 -15.95 -15.79 5.35
N ILE A 83 -14.78 -15.75 5.98
CA ILE A 83 -14.39 -14.65 6.88
C ILE A 83 -14.24 -13.34 6.11
N ALA A 84 -13.64 -13.39 4.92
CA ALA A 84 -13.43 -12.21 4.09
C ALA A 84 -14.69 -11.74 3.34
N HIS A 85 -15.81 -12.49 3.43
CA HIS A 85 -17.06 -12.24 2.70
C HIS A 85 -16.85 -12.09 1.18
N ILE A 86 -16.06 -12.99 0.60
CA ILE A 86 -15.76 -12.98 -0.84
C ILE A 86 -16.52 -14.11 -1.53
N ASP A 87 -17.31 -13.77 -2.54
CA ASP A 87 -18.04 -14.71 -3.38
C ASP A 87 -17.12 -15.33 -4.45
N LEU A 88 -16.25 -16.24 -4.01
CA LEU A 88 -15.41 -17.11 -4.84
C LEU A 88 -15.53 -18.56 -4.38
N GLU A 89 -15.49 -19.48 -5.33
CA GLU A 89 -15.35 -20.89 -5.00
C GLU A 89 -13.87 -21.20 -4.63
N PRO A 90 -13.59 -22.06 -3.63
CA PRO A 90 -12.22 -22.31 -3.16
C PRO A 90 -11.23 -22.70 -4.27
N TRP A 91 -11.69 -23.46 -5.27
CA TRP A 91 -10.85 -23.85 -6.42
C TRP A 91 -10.48 -22.67 -7.32
N GLN A 92 -11.31 -21.62 -7.42
CA GLN A 92 -11.01 -20.41 -8.23
C GLN A 92 -9.88 -19.58 -7.61
N ALA A 93 -9.83 -19.50 -6.27
CA ALA A 93 -8.77 -18.79 -5.56
C ALA A 93 -7.41 -19.50 -5.73
N LEU A 94 -7.41 -20.84 -5.66
CA LEU A 94 -6.20 -21.65 -5.79
C LEU A 94 -5.66 -21.72 -7.22
N THR A 95 -6.55 -21.83 -8.20
CA THR A 95 -6.21 -21.80 -9.63
C THR A 95 -5.64 -20.47 -10.05
N LEU A 96 -6.13 -19.35 -9.51
CA LEU A 96 -5.53 -18.04 -9.75
C LEU A 96 -4.04 -18.00 -9.34
N GLY A 97 -3.70 -18.62 -8.19
CA GLY A 97 -2.31 -18.77 -7.77
C GLY A 97 -1.48 -19.51 -8.81
N VAL A 98 -1.93 -20.69 -9.24
CA VAL A 98 -1.25 -21.50 -10.26
C VAL A 98 -1.16 -20.78 -11.61
N MET A 99 -2.21 -20.10 -12.06
CA MET A 99 -2.20 -19.36 -13.32
C MET A 99 -1.26 -18.16 -13.28
N SER A 100 -1.16 -17.48 -12.14
CA SER A 100 -0.21 -16.39 -11.98
C SER A 100 1.25 -16.86 -12.06
N PHE A 101 1.53 -18.06 -11.52
CA PHE A 101 2.83 -18.73 -11.67
C PHE A 101 3.12 -19.05 -13.13
N ILE A 102 2.21 -19.80 -13.77
CA ILE A 102 2.39 -20.29 -15.15
C ILE A 102 2.53 -19.10 -16.11
N GLY A 103 1.70 -18.07 -15.98
CA GLY A 103 1.74 -16.89 -16.85
C GLY A 103 3.08 -16.15 -16.78
N VAL A 104 3.55 -15.86 -15.56
CA VAL A 104 4.81 -15.14 -15.36
C VAL A 104 6.01 -16.00 -15.73
N PHE A 105 5.98 -17.28 -15.36
CA PHE A 105 7.03 -18.23 -15.74
C PHE A 105 7.12 -18.36 -17.26
N PHE A 106 6.01 -18.61 -17.95
CA PHE A 106 5.99 -18.80 -19.40
C PHE A 106 6.44 -17.54 -20.16
N VAL A 107 5.90 -16.37 -19.83
CA VAL A 107 6.34 -15.09 -20.41
C VAL A 107 7.83 -14.86 -20.14
N GLY A 108 8.28 -15.15 -18.91
CA GLY A 108 9.70 -15.10 -18.55
C GLY A 108 10.58 -16.01 -19.39
N THR A 109 10.18 -17.27 -19.56
CA THR A 109 10.90 -18.24 -20.39
C THR A 109 10.96 -17.80 -21.84
N LEU A 110 9.88 -17.21 -22.38
CA LEU A 110 9.85 -16.67 -23.74
C LEU A 110 10.80 -15.48 -23.90
N ILE A 111 10.90 -14.60 -22.91
CA ILE A 111 11.88 -13.50 -22.91
C ILE A 111 13.31 -14.04 -22.91
N CYS A 112 13.61 -15.03 -22.06
CA CYS A 112 14.92 -15.68 -22.04
C CYS A 112 15.25 -16.36 -23.38
N LEU A 113 14.29 -17.06 -23.97
CA LEU A 113 14.43 -17.69 -25.29
C LEU A 113 14.65 -16.66 -26.39
N ALA A 114 13.90 -15.54 -26.39
CA ALA A 114 14.07 -14.47 -27.37
C ALA A 114 15.47 -13.85 -27.29
N ILE A 115 15.97 -13.58 -26.08
CA ILE A 115 17.34 -13.08 -25.85
C ILE A 115 18.37 -14.11 -26.37
N ALA A 116 18.17 -15.39 -26.06
CA ALA A 116 19.06 -16.46 -26.50
C ALA A 116 19.10 -16.59 -28.03
N ILE A 117 17.95 -16.51 -28.71
CA ILE A 117 17.88 -16.59 -30.18
C ILE A 117 18.58 -15.39 -30.83
N ILE A 118 18.35 -14.17 -30.31
CA ILE A 118 18.99 -12.96 -30.84
C ILE A 118 20.51 -13.06 -30.69
N GLN A 119 21.01 -13.48 -29.54
CA GLN A 119 22.45 -13.63 -29.31
C GLN A 119 23.05 -14.78 -30.12
N ALA A 120 22.37 -15.93 -30.20
CA ALA A 120 22.81 -17.08 -30.98
C ALA A 120 22.85 -16.78 -32.49
N SER A 121 21.94 -15.94 -33.00
CA SER A 121 21.93 -15.53 -34.42
C SER A 121 23.15 -14.71 -34.85
N ASN A 122 23.86 -14.10 -33.89
CA ASN A 122 25.07 -13.32 -34.14
C ASN A 122 26.36 -14.16 -34.13
N LEU A 123 26.27 -15.46 -33.80
CA LEU A 123 27.41 -16.37 -33.69
C LEU A 123 27.41 -17.35 -34.87
N THR A 124 28.52 -17.43 -35.59
CA THR A 124 28.73 -18.43 -36.66
C THR A 124 29.06 -19.80 -36.06
N GLY A 125 28.27 -20.85 -36.36
CA GLY A 125 28.52 -22.22 -35.86
C GLY A 125 27.25 -23.07 -35.73
N ASP A 126 27.32 -24.13 -34.92
CA ASP A 126 26.15 -24.97 -34.59
C ASP A 126 25.12 -24.16 -33.80
N PHE A 127 23.91 -24.06 -34.36
CA PHE A 127 22.83 -23.25 -33.80
C PHE A 127 22.40 -23.76 -32.41
N LEU A 128 22.42 -25.08 -32.19
CA LEU A 128 21.94 -25.68 -30.94
C LEU A 128 22.95 -25.44 -29.80
N GLY A 129 24.24 -25.63 -30.05
CA GLY A 129 25.31 -25.25 -29.13
C GLY A 129 25.31 -23.76 -28.79
N ASN A 130 25.17 -22.90 -29.80
CA ASN A 130 25.14 -21.45 -29.61
C ASN A 130 23.93 -20.98 -28.78
N LEU A 131 22.77 -21.62 -28.94
CA LEU A 131 21.56 -21.31 -28.19
C LEU A 131 21.70 -21.64 -26.70
N ILE A 132 22.38 -22.74 -26.37
CA ILE A 132 22.65 -23.10 -24.98
C ILE A 132 23.65 -22.12 -24.35
N SER A 133 24.73 -21.76 -25.05
CA SER A 133 25.72 -20.82 -24.52
C SER A 133 25.18 -19.39 -24.37
N ALA A 134 24.24 -18.99 -25.23
CA ALA A 134 23.64 -17.67 -25.22
C ALA A 134 22.43 -17.55 -24.28
N PHE A 135 21.99 -18.66 -23.65
CA PHE A 135 20.83 -18.64 -22.78
C PHE A 135 21.13 -17.91 -21.46
N PRO A 136 20.34 -16.88 -21.09
CA PRO A 136 20.59 -16.11 -19.87
C PRO A 136 20.11 -16.88 -18.62
N PHE A 137 20.86 -17.89 -18.20
CA PHE A 137 20.51 -18.79 -17.09
C PHE A 137 20.22 -18.04 -15.78
N LEU A 138 20.99 -17.01 -15.45
CA LEU A 138 20.79 -16.22 -14.23
C LEU A 138 19.46 -15.46 -14.27
N LEU A 139 19.13 -14.84 -15.41
CA LEU A 139 17.85 -14.15 -15.61
C LEU A 139 16.68 -15.13 -15.50
N PHE A 140 16.80 -16.31 -16.13
CA PHE A 140 15.80 -17.36 -16.06
C PHE A 140 15.58 -17.83 -14.61
N PHE A 141 16.67 -18.03 -13.85
CA PHE A 141 16.59 -18.41 -12.44
C PHE A 141 15.93 -17.33 -11.59
N LEU A 142 16.21 -16.05 -11.85
CA LEU A 142 15.59 -14.92 -11.16
C LEU A 142 14.08 -14.83 -11.43
N ILE A 143 13.66 -15.06 -12.69
CA ILE A 143 12.24 -15.09 -13.06
C ILE A 143 11.55 -16.32 -12.46
N LEU A 144 12.22 -17.47 -12.40
CA LEU A 144 11.71 -18.65 -11.71
C LEU A 144 11.46 -18.35 -10.23
N ILE A 145 12.43 -17.75 -9.52
CA ILE A 145 12.26 -17.33 -8.12
C ILE A 145 11.08 -16.36 -7.99
N PHE A 146 11.01 -15.34 -8.85
CA PHE A 146 9.93 -14.36 -8.82
C PHE A 146 8.57 -15.01 -9.05
N SER A 147 8.45 -15.93 -10.01
CA SER A 147 7.21 -16.66 -10.30
C SER A 147 6.77 -17.55 -9.12
N LEU A 148 7.69 -18.30 -8.50
CA LEU A 148 7.43 -19.12 -7.31
C LEU A 148 6.98 -18.26 -6.13
N PHE A 149 7.57 -17.08 -5.99
CA PHE A 149 7.22 -16.17 -4.93
C PHE A 149 5.85 -15.51 -5.19
N LEU A 150 5.54 -15.15 -6.43
CA LEU A 150 4.24 -14.63 -6.83
C LEU A 150 3.13 -15.68 -6.61
N PHE A 151 3.41 -16.95 -6.89
CA PHE A 151 2.52 -18.07 -6.53
C PHE A 151 2.17 -18.05 -5.04
N TYR A 152 3.19 -18.00 -4.18
CA TYR A 152 3.00 -17.96 -2.73
C TYR A 152 2.21 -16.71 -2.31
N PHE A 153 2.55 -15.55 -2.90
CA PHE A 153 1.88 -14.29 -2.64
C PHE A 153 0.38 -14.33 -2.96
N VAL A 154 -0.01 -14.88 -4.13
CA VAL A 154 -1.41 -14.94 -4.58
C VAL A 154 -2.18 -16.02 -3.83
N ASN A 155 -1.56 -17.16 -3.54
CA ASN A 155 -2.19 -18.26 -2.82
C ASN A 155 -2.49 -17.89 -1.35
N GLU A 156 -1.63 -17.08 -0.73
CA GLU A 156 -1.87 -16.59 0.63
C GLU A 156 -2.82 -15.37 0.69
N TYR A 157 -3.23 -14.84 -0.46
CA TYR A 157 -4.05 -13.64 -0.53
C TYR A 157 -5.42 -13.75 0.17
N PRO A 158 -6.19 -14.86 0.07
CA PRO A 158 -7.42 -15.03 0.83
C PRO A 158 -7.20 -14.93 2.35
N ARG A 159 -6.11 -15.53 2.85
CA ARG A 159 -5.74 -15.44 4.27
C ARG A 159 -5.48 -14.00 4.69
N ARG A 160 -4.81 -13.22 3.83
CA ARG A 160 -4.54 -11.79 4.10
C ARG A 160 -5.81 -10.95 4.11
N LEU A 161 -6.74 -11.20 3.19
CA LEU A 161 -8.04 -10.52 3.19
C LEU A 161 -8.85 -10.87 4.44
N ALA A 162 -8.85 -12.15 4.84
CA ALA A 162 -9.49 -12.58 6.07
C ALA A 162 -8.86 -11.92 7.31
N ASN A 163 -7.53 -11.87 7.38
CA ASN A 163 -6.84 -11.17 8.47
C ASN A 163 -7.14 -9.67 8.46
N LYS A 164 -7.15 -9.03 7.29
CA LYS A 164 -7.50 -7.60 7.14
C LYS A 164 -8.94 -7.33 7.60
N TRP A 165 -9.88 -8.21 7.27
CA TRP A 165 -11.25 -8.17 7.79
C TRP A 165 -11.28 -8.28 9.31
N ARG A 166 -10.61 -9.29 9.87
CA ARG A 166 -10.55 -9.55 11.31
C ARG A 166 -9.92 -8.41 12.10
N LEU A 167 -8.87 -7.80 11.60
CA LEU A 167 -8.23 -6.67 12.26
C LEU A 167 -9.11 -5.41 12.22
N LYS A 168 -9.83 -5.18 11.12
CA LYS A 168 -10.87 -4.13 11.03
C LYS A 168 -12.03 -4.39 12.00
N ALA A 169 -12.51 -5.62 12.08
CA ALA A 169 -13.53 -5.99 13.07
C ALA A 169 -12.99 -5.88 14.51
N SER A 170 -11.71 -6.18 14.73
CA SER A 170 -11.06 -6.06 16.05
C SER A 170 -11.02 -4.61 16.55
N SER A 171 -10.82 -3.61 15.68
CA SER A 171 -10.91 -2.20 16.09
C SER A 171 -12.32 -1.80 16.53
N GLN A 172 -13.33 -2.57 16.16
CA GLN A 172 -14.74 -2.33 16.48
C GLN A 172 -15.27 -3.16 17.66
N MET A 173 -14.47 -4.09 18.20
CA MET A 173 -14.87 -4.92 19.33
C MET A 173 -15.21 -4.10 20.57
N VAL A 174 -14.35 -3.14 20.94
CA VAL A 174 -14.59 -2.31 22.11
C VAL A 174 -15.82 -1.42 21.94
N PRO A 175 -15.97 -0.66 20.82
CA PRO A 175 -17.22 0.05 20.55
C PRO A 175 -18.46 -0.86 20.56
N ALA A 176 -18.36 -2.09 20.03
CA ALA A 176 -19.48 -3.02 19.98
C ALA A 176 -19.94 -3.42 21.38
N ILE A 177 -19.01 -3.85 22.24
CA ILE A 177 -19.31 -4.18 23.64
C ILE A 177 -19.84 -2.96 24.37
N LEU A 178 -19.25 -1.78 24.15
CA LEU A 178 -19.71 -0.53 24.74
C LEU A 178 -21.17 -0.22 24.36
N TYR A 179 -21.55 -0.33 23.08
CA TYR A 179 -22.93 -0.13 22.65
C TYR A 179 -23.89 -1.14 23.27
N ILE A 180 -23.51 -2.41 23.31
CA ILE A 180 -24.35 -3.47 23.88
C ILE A 180 -24.53 -3.22 25.38
N VAL A 181 -23.45 -2.94 26.11
CA VAL A 181 -23.47 -2.64 27.55
C VAL A 181 -24.32 -1.42 27.87
N VAL A 182 -24.14 -0.32 27.13
CA VAL A 182 -24.93 0.90 27.32
C VAL A 182 -26.41 0.63 27.07
N TYR A 183 -26.75 -0.15 26.04
CA TYR A 183 -28.15 -0.51 25.77
C TYR A 183 -28.74 -1.43 26.86
N MET A 184 -27.99 -2.47 27.25
CA MET A 184 -28.38 -3.51 28.21
C MET A 184 -28.56 -2.98 29.64
N ARG A 185 -27.78 -1.97 30.04
CA ARG A 185 -27.94 -1.29 31.33
C ARG A 185 -29.36 -0.77 31.57
N HIS A 186 -30.06 -0.40 30.50
CA HIS A 186 -31.45 0.08 30.57
C HIS A 186 -32.46 -1.01 30.31
N THR A 187 -32.27 -1.70 29.20
CA THR A 187 -33.22 -2.66 28.67
C THR A 187 -32.50 -3.99 28.60
N PRO A 188 -32.77 -4.95 29.52
CA PRO A 188 -32.11 -6.25 29.56
C PRO A 188 -32.64 -7.14 28.44
N ASN A 189 -32.31 -6.78 27.20
CA ASN A 189 -32.67 -7.49 26.00
C ASN A 189 -31.47 -7.49 25.06
N LEU A 190 -30.82 -8.66 24.97
CA LEU A 190 -29.62 -8.87 24.18
C LEU A 190 -29.86 -8.66 22.69
N GLU A 191 -30.99 -9.12 22.16
CA GLU A 191 -31.33 -9.01 20.74
C GLU A 191 -31.42 -7.55 20.31
N LYS A 192 -32.15 -6.72 21.07
CA LYS A 192 -32.26 -5.29 20.78
C LYS A 192 -30.94 -4.56 20.97
N ALA A 193 -30.10 -5.00 21.92
CA ALA A 193 -28.78 -4.44 22.13
C ALA A 193 -27.83 -4.73 20.96
N ILE A 194 -27.86 -5.95 20.41
CA ILE A 194 -27.08 -6.33 19.23
C ILE A 194 -27.63 -5.62 17.99
N ALA A 195 -28.95 -5.48 17.85
CA ALA A 195 -29.56 -4.71 16.76
C ALA A 195 -29.10 -3.25 16.80
N PHE A 196 -29.11 -2.63 18.00
CA PHE A 196 -28.60 -1.28 18.22
C PHE A 196 -27.12 -1.16 17.84
N ALA A 197 -26.29 -2.10 18.28
CA ALA A 197 -24.88 -2.13 17.92
C ALA A 197 -24.70 -2.28 16.39
N SER A 198 -25.47 -3.13 15.73
CA SER A 198 -25.38 -3.36 14.27
C SER A 198 -25.70 -2.12 13.42
N GLN A 199 -26.51 -1.20 13.94
CA GLN A 199 -26.90 0.04 13.25
C GLN A 199 -25.90 1.19 13.46
N HIS A 200 -25.13 1.15 14.55
CA HIS A 200 -24.21 2.22 14.93
C HIS A 200 -22.75 1.86 14.76
N LEU A 201 -22.42 0.58 14.65
CA LEU A 201 -21.09 0.12 14.25
C LEU A 201 -20.85 0.40 12.77
N GLN A 202 -19.59 0.58 12.44
CA GLN A 202 -19.16 0.64 11.04
C GLN A 202 -19.00 -0.77 10.45
N TYR A 203 -18.87 -0.83 9.13
CA TYR A 203 -18.34 -2.00 8.45
C TYR A 203 -16.92 -2.29 8.95
N PRO A 204 -16.52 -3.54 9.25
CA PRO A 204 -17.23 -4.79 8.93
C PRO A 204 -18.10 -5.40 10.03
N LEU A 205 -17.88 -5.10 11.31
CA LEU A 205 -18.55 -5.80 12.42
C LEU A 205 -20.07 -5.56 12.44
N SER A 206 -20.52 -4.40 11.95
CA SER A 206 -21.95 -4.13 11.73
C SER A 206 -22.61 -5.16 10.81
N LEU A 207 -21.96 -5.53 9.70
CA LEU A 207 -22.47 -6.55 8.79
C LEU A 207 -22.45 -7.93 9.43
N ASP A 208 -21.40 -8.25 10.19
CA ASP A 208 -21.31 -9.52 10.91
C ASP A 208 -22.50 -9.67 11.88
N PHE A 209 -22.86 -8.61 12.61
CA PHE A 209 -24.06 -8.62 13.46
C PHE A 209 -25.36 -8.66 12.66
N LYS A 210 -25.50 -7.92 11.55
CA LYS A 210 -26.67 -8.05 10.66
C LYS A 210 -26.81 -9.48 10.12
N LYS A 211 -25.70 -10.15 9.83
CA LYS A 211 -25.67 -11.54 9.38
C LYS A 211 -26.14 -12.53 10.44
N VAL A 212 -25.91 -12.25 11.73
CA VAL A 212 -26.47 -13.03 12.84
C VAL A 212 -28.00 -13.00 12.78
N PHE A 213 -28.62 -11.84 12.58
CA PHE A 213 -30.07 -11.74 12.38
C PHE A 213 -30.53 -12.44 11.09
N TYR A 214 -29.83 -12.19 9.98
CA TYR A 214 -30.15 -12.81 8.69
C TYR A 214 -30.14 -14.34 8.75
N ASN A 215 -29.18 -14.96 9.43
CA ASN A 215 -29.11 -16.42 9.56
C ASN A 215 -30.32 -17.00 10.31
N VAL A 216 -30.91 -16.24 11.23
CA VAL A 216 -32.14 -16.64 11.93
C VAL A 216 -33.35 -16.46 11.00
N GLU A 217 -33.42 -15.36 10.26
CA GLU A 217 -34.50 -15.08 9.30
C GLU A 217 -34.60 -16.13 8.18
N ILE A 218 -33.46 -16.65 7.70
CA ILE A 218 -33.43 -17.74 6.70
C ILE A 218 -33.61 -19.14 7.30
N GLY A 219 -33.82 -19.24 8.62
CA GLY A 219 -34.02 -20.51 9.32
C GLY A 219 -32.77 -21.38 9.48
N LYS A 220 -31.55 -20.82 9.33
CA LYS A 220 -30.30 -21.57 9.58
C LYS A 220 -30.10 -21.84 11.07
N PHE A 221 -30.55 -20.91 11.93
CA PHE A 221 -30.55 -21.06 13.38
C PHE A 221 -31.93 -20.74 13.95
N SER A 222 -32.26 -21.36 15.08
CA SER A 222 -33.55 -21.19 15.79
C SER A 222 -33.65 -19.87 16.54
N THR A 223 -32.53 -19.39 17.12
CA THR A 223 -32.52 -18.18 17.94
C THR A 223 -31.34 -17.28 17.58
N ILE A 224 -31.47 -15.98 17.89
CA ILE A 224 -30.37 -15.01 17.73
C ILE A 224 -29.19 -15.40 18.62
N LYS A 225 -29.45 -15.95 19.81
CA LYS A 225 -28.41 -16.47 20.70
C LYS A 225 -27.61 -17.59 20.03
N ASP A 226 -28.27 -18.62 19.50
CA ASP A 226 -27.59 -19.75 18.85
C ASP A 226 -26.75 -19.28 17.64
N SER A 227 -27.28 -18.34 16.86
CA SER A 227 -26.53 -17.76 15.74
C SER A 227 -25.36 -16.88 16.20
N LEU A 228 -25.50 -16.18 17.34
CA LEU A 228 -24.44 -15.35 17.92
C LEU A 228 -23.32 -16.24 18.47
N ASP A 229 -23.65 -17.29 19.22
CA ASP A 229 -22.68 -18.26 19.74
C ASP A 229 -21.88 -18.90 18.61
N ASN A 230 -22.54 -19.27 17.50
CA ASN A 230 -21.85 -19.78 16.32
C ASN A 230 -20.87 -18.75 15.72
N TYR A 231 -21.25 -17.48 15.69
CA TYR A 231 -20.39 -16.40 15.23
C TYR A 231 -19.21 -16.15 16.19
N LEU A 232 -19.46 -16.13 17.50
CA LEU A 232 -18.46 -15.92 18.54
C LEU A 232 -17.42 -17.04 18.56
N GLU A 233 -17.80 -18.29 18.27
CA GLU A 233 -16.84 -19.40 18.16
C GLU A 233 -15.80 -19.16 17.07
N THR A 234 -16.13 -18.41 16.00
CA THR A 234 -15.15 -18.04 14.98
C THR A 234 -14.04 -17.10 15.48
N TRP A 235 -14.26 -16.47 16.64
CA TRP A 235 -13.29 -15.58 17.29
C TRP A 235 -12.38 -16.30 18.29
N ARG A 236 -12.59 -17.59 18.57
CA ARG A 236 -11.87 -18.32 19.63
C ARG A 236 -10.35 -18.29 19.48
N ASP A 237 -9.86 -18.45 18.25
CA ASP A 237 -8.43 -18.44 17.94
C ASP A 237 -7.79 -17.03 17.95
N TYR A 238 -8.61 -15.98 17.99
CA TYR A 238 -8.17 -14.58 17.77
C TYR A 238 -8.41 -13.69 18.99
N SER A 239 -9.50 -13.92 19.71
CA SER A 239 -9.98 -13.04 20.76
C SER A 239 -10.90 -13.75 21.76
N SER A 240 -10.29 -14.50 22.67
CA SER A 240 -11.01 -15.09 23.81
C SER A 240 -11.69 -14.02 24.67
N GLU A 241 -11.06 -12.84 24.81
CA GLU A 241 -11.56 -11.75 25.64
C GLU A 241 -12.88 -11.17 25.11
N PHE A 242 -13.07 -11.21 23.78
CA PHE A 242 -14.32 -10.79 23.15
C PHE A 242 -15.45 -11.77 23.45
N ILE A 243 -15.15 -13.06 23.42
CA ILE A 243 -16.11 -14.12 23.77
C ILE A 243 -16.48 -14.03 25.25
N GLU A 244 -15.48 -13.85 26.12
CA GLU A 244 -15.69 -13.68 27.57
C GLU A 244 -16.57 -12.47 27.88
N ALA A 245 -16.39 -11.35 27.17
CA ALA A 245 -17.27 -10.19 27.34
C ALA A 245 -18.72 -10.49 26.92
N PHE A 246 -18.95 -11.21 25.82
CA PHE A 246 -20.30 -11.63 25.44
C PHE A 246 -20.91 -12.56 26.48
N HIS A 247 -20.16 -13.52 27.01
CA HIS A 247 -20.66 -14.40 28.08
C HIS A 247 -20.97 -13.64 29.38
N LEU A 248 -20.21 -12.59 29.71
CA LEU A 248 -20.53 -11.70 30.84
C LEU A 248 -21.79 -10.86 30.58
N ILE A 249 -22.00 -10.40 29.34
CA ILE A 249 -23.24 -9.72 28.97
C ILE A 249 -24.43 -10.68 29.07
N GLU A 250 -24.27 -11.92 28.62
CA GLU A 250 -25.30 -12.95 28.72
C GLU A 250 -25.60 -13.34 30.17
N SER A 251 -24.56 -13.52 31.00
CA SER A 251 -24.74 -13.86 32.41
C SER A 251 -25.50 -12.75 33.17
N SER A 252 -25.32 -11.49 32.75
CA SER A 252 -26.05 -10.36 33.33
C SER A 252 -27.58 -10.46 33.18
N LEU A 253 -28.10 -11.21 32.19
CA LEU A 253 -29.54 -11.43 32.04
C LEU A 253 -30.12 -12.33 33.14
N PHE A 254 -29.29 -13.14 33.79
CA PHE A 254 -29.67 -14.08 34.84
C PHE A 254 -29.38 -13.54 36.25
N GLU A 255 -28.77 -12.36 36.37
CA GLU A 255 -28.49 -11.71 37.64
C GLU A 255 -29.77 -11.10 38.25
N PRO A 256 -30.19 -11.52 39.46
CA PRO A 256 -31.40 -11.01 40.09
C PRO A 256 -31.21 -9.61 40.68
N ASP A 257 -29.98 -9.23 41.07
CA ASP A 257 -29.68 -7.92 41.62
C ASP A 257 -29.25 -6.94 40.52
N ASN A 258 -29.95 -5.80 40.44
CA ASN A 258 -29.69 -4.79 39.41
C ASN A 258 -28.30 -4.14 39.56
N GLY A 259 -27.80 -4.00 40.79
CA GLY A 259 -26.45 -3.50 41.05
C GLY A 259 -25.38 -4.44 40.47
N ARG A 260 -25.44 -5.72 40.85
CA ARG A 260 -24.54 -6.77 40.33
C ARG A 260 -24.64 -6.93 38.81
N ARG A 261 -25.84 -6.84 38.25
CA ARG A 261 -26.03 -6.85 36.79
C ARG A 261 -25.24 -5.74 36.12
N ILE A 262 -25.34 -4.50 36.63
CA ILE A 262 -24.60 -3.36 36.09
C ILE A 262 -23.09 -3.56 36.23
N THR A 263 -22.61 -4.02 37.38
CA THR A 263 -21.18 -4.31 37.60
C THR A 263 -20.68 -5.43 36.66
N THR A 264 -21.50 -6.43 36.36
CA THR A 264 -21.17 -7.51 35.41
C THR A 264 -21.06 -6.97 33.98
N LEU A 265 -21.97 -6.08 33.58
CA LEU A 265 -21.89 -5.38 32.29
C LEU A 265 -20.63 -4.50 32.19
N GLU A 266 -20.27 -3.77 33.24
CA GLU A 266 -19.01 -3.01 33.28
C GLU A 266 -17.78 -3.92 33.20
N LYS A 267 -17.84 -5.08 33.87
CA LYS A 267 -16.75 -6.06 33.81
C LYS A 267 -16.54 -6.57 32.39
N SER A 268 -17.61 -6.78 31.63
CA SER A 268 -17.51 -7.19 30.22
C SER A 268 -16.75 -6.18 29.36
N LEU A 269 -17.00 -4.87 29.57
CA LEU A 269 -16.27 -3.81 28.88
C LEU A 269 -14.80 -3.82 29.29
N GLN A 270 -14.51 -3.94 30.59
CA GLN A 270 -13.14 -3.98 31.10
C GLN A 270 -12.34 -5.15 30.52
N VAL A 271 -12.92 -6.35 30.45
CA VAL A 271 -12.24 -7.56 29.91
C VAL A 271 -11.79 -7.34 28.46
N VAL A 272 -12.64 -6.75 27.62
CA VAL A 272 -12.27 -6.50 26.21
C VAL A 272 -11.27 -5.35 26.09
N LEU A 273 -11.33 -4.34 26.96
CA LEU A 273 -10.31 -3.29 27.02
C LEU A 273 -8.93 -3.84 27.39
N ASP A 274 -8.87 -4.65 28.44
CA ASP A 274 -7.64 -5.28 28.92
C ASP A 274 -7.09 -6.27 27.87
N GLY A 275 -7.96 -7.03 27.20
CA GLY A 275 -7.58 -7.89 26.09
C GLY A 275 -6.97 -7.14 24.90
N VAL A 276 -7.57 -6.00 24.51
CA VAL A 276 -7.01 -5.15 23.45
C VAL A 276 -5.69 -4.50 23.91
N TYR A 277 -5.58 -4.10 25.18
CA TYR A 277 -4.35 -3.59 25.77
C TYR A 277 -3.21 -4.61 25.68
N ASP A 278 -3.45 -5.85 26.11
CA ASP A 278 -2.46 -6.92 26.09
C ASP A 278 -2.05 -7.30 24.67
N LYS A 279 -2.98 -7.30 23.71
CA LYS A 279 -2.66 -7.54 22.29
C LYS A 279 -1.80 -6.44 21.70
N MET A 280 -2.09 -5.17 22.02
CA MET A 280 -1.26 -4.05 21.59
C MET A 280 0.15 -4.12 22.21
N LEU A 281 0.28 -4.51 23.48
CA LEU A 281 1.59 -4.74 24.09
C LEU A 281 2.34 -5.89 23.40
N LYS A 282 1.71 -7.05 23.19
CA LYS A 282 2.34 -8.18 22.46
C LYS A 282 2.77 -7.77 21.05
N PHE A 283 1.96 -6.97 20.36
CA PHE A 283 2.32 -6.40 19.05
C PHE A 283 3.60 -5.57 19.13
N THR A 284 3.72 -4.64 20.10
CA THR A 284 4.92 -3.78 20.21
C THR A 284 6.23 -4.58 20.34
N HIS A 285 6.21 -5.69 21.07
CA HIS A 285 7.38 -6.56 21.20
C HIS A 285 7.66 -7.38 19.93
N ASN A 286 6.61 -7.89 19.27
CA ASN A 286 6.74 -8.78 18.12
C ASN A 286 7.06 -8.06 16.80
N VAL A 287 6.83 -6.75 16.72
CA VAL A 287 6.95 -5.97 15.48
C VAL A 287 8.36 -5.43 15.25
N ARG A 288 9.14 -5.27 16.32
CA ARG A 288 10.49 -4.71 16.26
C ARG A 288 11.37 -5.49 15.28
N SER A 289 11.51 -6.80 15.47
CA SER A 289 12.36 -7.64 14.61
C SER A 289 11.86 -7.70 13.15
N PRO A 290 10.56 -7.92 12.86
CA PRO A 290 10.06 -7.85 11.49
C PRO A 290 10.28 -6.51 10.80
N LEU A 291 10.08 -5.37 11.49
CA LEU A 291 10.39 -4.05 10.93
C LEU A 291 11.89 -3.90 10.66
N THR A 292 12.74 -4.40 11.56
CA THR A 292 14.18 -4.44 11.33
C THR A 292 14.53 -5.21 10.07
N ASN A 293 13.95 -6.39 9.87
CA ASN A 293 14.17 -7.20 8.69
C ASN A 293 13.69 -6.50 7.41
N VAL A 294 12.54 -5.81 7.46
CA VAL A 294 12.00 -5.04 6.33
C VAL A 294 12.98 -3.95 5.89
N TYR A 295 13.51 -3.16 6.82
CA TYR A 295 14.44 -2.09 6.43
C TYR A 295 15.84 -2.62 6.08
N MET A 296 16.32 -3.67 6.77
CA MET A 296 17.61 -4.27 6.46
C MET A 296 17.62 -4.84 5.04
N LEU A 297 16.54 -5.52 4.65
CA LEU A 297 16.40 -6.09 3.32
C LEU A 297 16.05 -5.02 2.27
N GLY A 298 15.21 -4.05 2.62
CA GLY A 298 14.75 -3.02 1.69
C GLY A 298 15.67 -1.81 1.55
N VAL A 299 16.67 -1.65 2.41
CA VAL A 299 17.58 -0.50 2.35
C VAL A 299 19.04 -0.93 2.44
N VAL A 300 19.43 -1.56 3.55
CA VAL A 300 20.85 -1.77 3.89
C VAL A 300 21.52 -2.79 2.97
N LEU A 301 20.92 -3.96 2.77
CA LEU A 301 21.51 -5.01 1.93
C LEU A 301 21.61 -4.58 0.46
N PRO A 302 20.57 -3.94 -0.12
CA PRO A 302 20.66 -3.43 -1.49
C PRO A 302 21.69 -2.30 -1.62
N THR A 303 21.79 -1.35 -0.68
CA THR A 303 22.82 -0.29 -0.77
C THR A 303 24.24 -0.84 -0.70
N LEU A 304 24.49 -1.87 0.11
CA LEU A 304 25.76 -2.61 0.10
C LEU A 304 25.99 -3.33 -1.23
N GLY A 305 24.95 -3.99 -1.76
CA GLY A 305 25.00 -4.65 -3.06
C GLY A 305 25.32 -3.68 -4.19
N LEU A 306 24.72 -2.49 -4.20
CA LEU A 306 24.95 -1.44 -5.19
C LEU A 306 26.44 -1.06 -5.26
N ALA A 307 27.13 -0.93 -4.12
CA ALA A 307 28.53 -0.57 -4.10
C ALA A 307 29.45 -1.58 -4.81
N LEU A 308 29.06 -2.85 -4.84
CA LEU A 308 29.82 -3.92 -5.49
C LEU A 308 29.48 -4.09 -6.98
N LEU A 309 28.32 -3.59 -7.44
CA LEU A 309 27.84 -3.82 -8.81
C LEU A 309 28.80 -3.34 -9.91
N PRO A 310 29.38 -2.13 -9.86
CA PRO A 310 30.25 -1.66 -10.92
C PRO A 310 31.45 -2.59 -11.11
N LEU A 311 32.11 -2.96 -10.00
CA LEU A 311 33.26 -3.87 -10.00
C LEU A 311 32.87 -5.28 -10.44
N ALA A 312 31.79 -5.82 -9.88
CA ALA A 312 31.30 -7.16 -10.22
C ALA A 312 30.91 -7.27 -11.70
N SER A 313 30.27 -6.24 -12.26
CA SER A 313 29.91 -6.22 -13.67
C SER A 313 31.13 -6.20 -14.60
N ALA A 314 32.19 -5.49 -14.20
CA ALA A 314 33.41 -5.40 -14.98
C ALA A 314 34.25 -6.69 -14.93
N MET A 315 34.22 -7.41 -13.81
CA MET A 315 34.99 -8.66 -13.62
C MET A 315 34.29 -9.91 -14.17
N LEU A 316 32.96 -9.96 -14.20
CA LEU A 316 32.19 -11.16 -14.56
C LEU A 316 31.84 -11.26 -16.05
N GLY A 317 32.54 -10.51 -16.92
CA GLY A 317 32.55 -10.70 -18.37
C GLY A 317 31.17 -10.75 -19.04
N GLY A 318 30.22 -9.90 -18.62
CA GLY A 318 28.87 -9.82 -19.20
C GLY A 318 27.83 -10.80 -18.62
N MET A 319 28.19 -11.60 -17.61
CA MET A 319 27.21 -12.43 -16.87
C MET A 319 26.20 -11.55 -16.11
N ILE A 320 26.61 -10.35 -15.68
CA ILE A 320 25.74 -9.38 -15.01
C ILE A 320 25.43 -8.24 -15.99
N ASN A 321 24.28 -8.36 -16.67
CA ASN A 321 23.74 -7.31 -17.53
C ASN A 321 22.86 -6.33 -16.74
N TRP A 322 22.68 -5.11 -17.26
CA TRP A 322 21.80 -4.10 -16.66
C TRP A 322 20.36 -4.60 -16.49
N VAL A 323 19.89 -5.51 -17.36
CA VAL A 323 18.57 -6.16 -17.26
C VAL A 323 18.45 -7.01 -16.00
N ILE A 324 19.49 -7.78 -15.66
CA ILE A 324 19.53 -8.61 -14.45
C ILE A 324 19.46 -7.72 -13.21
N VAL A 325 20.24 -6.63 -13.21
CA VAL A 325 20.24 -5.66 -12.11
C VAL A 325 18.87 -4.97 -12.00
N PHE A 326 18.26 -4.59 -13.12
CA PHE A 326 16.91 -4.01 -13.14
C PHE A 326 15.87 -4.96 -12.54
N VAL A 327 15.84 -6.24 -12.95
CA VAL A 327 14.89 -7.22 -12.40
C VAL A 327 15.18 -7.50 -10.93
N GLY A 328 16.45 -7.61 -10.53
CA GLY A 328 16.83 -7.85 -9.14
C GLY A 328 16.43 -6.70 -8.21
N PHE A 329 16.80 -5.48 -8.57
CA PHE A 329 16.60 -4.29 -7.73
C PHE A 329 15.22 -3.68 -7.86
N ASN A 330 14.59 -3.56 -9.03
CA ASN A 330 13.30 -2.88 -9.18
C ASN A 330 12.09 -3.83 -9.11
N LEU A 331 12.30 -5.14 -9.33
CA LEU A 331 11.20 -6.10 -9.27
C LEU A 331 11.28 -6.98 -8.03
N LEU A 332 12.37 -7.72 -7.86
CA LEU A 332 12.46 -8.76 -6.82
C LEU A 332 12.54 -8.18 -5.41
N ILE A 333 13.49 -7.26 -5.16
CA ILE A 333 13.69 -6.67 -3.82
C ILE A 333 12.44 -5.92 -3.34
N PRO A 334 11.90 -4.90 -4.05
CA PRO A 334 10.69 -4.18 -3.67
C PRO A 334 9.49 -5.10 -3.45
N PHE A 335 9.31 -6.13 -4.29
CA PHE A 335 8.23 -7.08 -4.10
C PHE A 335 8.39 -7.91 -2.82
N PHE A 336 9.62 -8.31 -2.47
CA PHE A 336 9.91 -9.01 -1.22
C PHE A 336 9.70 -8.11 0.01
N VAL A 337 10.18 -6.86 -0.05
CA VAL A 337 9.96 -5.85 1.00
C VAL A 337 8.46 -5.62 1.18
N PHE A 338 7.71 -5.43 0.10
CA PHE A 338 6.26 -5.25 0.12
C PHE A 338 5.55 -6.43 0.80
N PHE A 339 5.92 -7.67 0.47
CA PHE A 339 5.37 -8.87 1.11
C PHE A 339 5.66 -8.91 2.62
N LEU A 340 6.89 -8.58 3.04
CA LEU A 340 7.22 -8.54 4.46
C LEU A 340 6.47 -7.42 5.18
N THR A 341 6.42 -6.23 4.59
CA THR A 341 5.65 -5.09 5.09
C THR A 341 4.19 -5.46 5.30
N ASP A 342 3.55 -6.10 4.33
CA ASP A 342 2.15 -6.53 4.45
C ASP A 342 1.93 -7.49 5.61
N LYS A 343 2.86 -8.42 5.83
CA LYS A 343 2.84 -9.30 7.00
C LYS A 343 2.97 -8.50 8.31
N VAL A 344 3.84 -7.50 8.38
CA VAL A 344 3.98 -6.64 9.57
C VAL A 344 2.71 -5.82 9.82
N MET A 345 2.12 -5.25 8.77
CA MET A 345 0.86 -4.50 8.86
C MET A 345 -0.28 -5.38 9.39
N SER A 346 -0.31 -6.67 9.00
CA SER A 346 -1.32 -7.63 9.46
C SER A 346 -1.22 -8.01 10.94
N LEU A 347 -0.18 -7.54 11.65
CA LEU A 347 -0.03 -7.82 13.08
C LEU A 347 -0.64 -6.72 13.97
N ARG A 348 -0.92 -5.50 13.43
CA ARG A 348 -1.34 -4.33 14.25
C ARG A 348 -2.80 -4.43 14.70
N PRO A 349 -3.08 -4.66 16.00
CA PRO A 349 -4.45 -4.70 16.50
C PRO A 349 -5.06 -3.29 16.45
N GLY A 350 -6.35 -3.18 16.12
CA GLY A 350 -7.10 -1.93 16.29
C GLY A 350 -6.74 -0.77 15.33
N GLY A 351 -5.96 -1.02 14.27
CA GLY A 351 -5.25 0.01 13.53
C GLY A 351 -5.86 0.53 12.23
N TYR A 352 -7.14 0.29 11.96
CA TYR A 352 -7.73 0.76 10.71
C TYR A 352 -8.26 2.18 10.88
N GLY A 353 -7.65 3.11 10.17
CA GLY A 353 -7.99 4.52 10.23
C GLY A 353 -9.41 4.82 9.74
N GLU A 354 -9.95 5.92 10.26
CA GLU A 354 -11.29 6.48 10.06
C GLU A 354 -11.54 6.98 8.61
N SER A 355 -11.25 6.15 7.62
CA SER A 355 -11.25 6.56 6.21
C SER A 355 -12.63 6.93 5.65
N SER A 356 -13.72 6.45 6.27
CA SER A 356 -15.10 6.70 5.82
C SER A 356 -15.59 8.11 6.13
N LEU A 357 -15.15 8.75 7.21
CA LEU A 357 -15.59 10.11 7.55
C LEU A 357 -14.79 11.20 6.85
N LEU A 358 -13.59 10.90 6.36
CA LEU A 358 -12.80 11.85 5.56
C LEU A 358 -13.56 12.33 4.31
N GLU A 359 -14.41 11.48 3.73
CA GLU A 359 -15.20 11.80 2.54
C GLU A 359 -16.27 12.86 2.80
N LYS A 360 -16.67 13.06 4.06
CA LYS A 360 -17.65 14.06 4.47
C LYS A 360 -17.05 15.46 4.61
N ASN A 361 -15.72 15.58 4.59
CA ASN A 361 -15.06 16.87 4.75
C ASN A 361 -15.34 17.78 3.53
N PRO A 362 -15.73 19.06 3.72
CA PRO A 362 -15.97 19.99 2.63
C PRO A 362 -14.80 20.18 1.65
N LEU A 363 -13.57 19.90 2.07
CA LEU A 363 -12.36 20.02 1.26
C LEU A 363 -12.01 18.74 0.49
N TYR A 364 -12.80 17.67 0.64
CA TYR A 364 -12.52 16.37 0.03
C TYR A 364 -12.53 16.41 -1.50
N TYR A 365 -13.30 17.32 -2.14
CA TYR A 365 -13.29 17.47 -3.60
C TYR A 365 -11.89 17.81 -4.15
N LYS A 366 -11.09 18.60 -3.40
CA LYS A 366 -9.71 18.93 -3.80
C LYS A 366 -8.79 17.71 -3.77
N TYR A 367 -9.07 16.77 -2.88
CA TYR A 367 -8.39 15.49 -2.84
C TYR A 367 -8.86 14.55 -3.98
N LYS A 368 -10.09 14.67 -4.48
CA LYS A 368 -10.54 13.83 -5.61
C LYS A 368 -10.05 14.35 -6.97
N ASP A 369 -9.74 15.64 -7.08
CA ASP A 369 -9.31 16.27 -8.33
C ASP A 369 -8.00 15.70 -8.89
N ASN A 370 -7.99 15.39 -10.19
CA ASN A 370 -6.80 14.90 -10.91
C ASN A 370 -5.91 16.04 -11.47
N LYS A 371 -6.36 17.30 -11.38
CA LYS A 371 -5.61 18.47 -11.87
C LYS A 371 -4.17 18.58 -11.34
N PRO A 372 -3.87 18.26 -10.06
CA PRO A 372 -2.50 18.28 -9.55
C PRO A 372 -1.54 17.35 -10.30
N TYR A 373 -2.02 16.19 -10.77
CA TYR A 373 -1.20 15.27 -11.57
C TYR A 373 -0.84 15.87 -12.94
N LEU A 374 -1.79 16.52 -13.62
CA LEU A 374 -1.53 17.15 -14.91
C LEU A 374 -0.52 18.31 -14.77
N LYS A 375 -0.68 19.16 -13.73
CA LYS A 375 0.26 20.25 -13.46
C LYS A 375 1.65 19.73 -13.10
N ALA A 376 1.74 18.70 -12.27
CA ALA A 376 3.01 18.07 -11.93
C ALA A 376 3.67 17.43 -13.17
N PHE A 377 2.88 16.76 -14.01
CA PHE A 377 3.36 16.17 -15.26
C PHE A 377 3.97 17.22 -16.19
N LEU A 378 3.28 18.35 -16.39
CA LEU A 378 3.78 19.44 -17.24
C LEU A 378 5.10 20.04 -16.74
N ILE A 379 5.29 20.13 -15.42
CA ILE A 379 6.54 20.64 -14.81
C ILE A 379 7.67 19.60 -14.91
N CYS A 380 7.35 18.32 -14.79
CA CYS A 380 8.34 17.23 -14.80
C CYS A 380 8.68 16.74 -16.21
N LEU A 381 7.83 16.96 -17.21
CA LEU A 381 8.04 16.60 -18.61
C LEU A 381 9.39 17.11 -19.16
N PRO A 382 9.78 18.39 -19.02
CA PRO A 382 11.09 18.85 -19.51
C PRO A 382 12.25 18.12 -18.83
N LEU A 383 12.15 17.82 -17.53
CA LEU A 383 13.19 17.06 -16.81
C LEU A 383 13.31 15.63 -17.33
N LEU A 384 12.19 14.96 -17.59
CA LEU A 384 12.19 13.61 -18.16
C LEU A 384 12.75 13.61 -19.59
N ILE A 385 12.39 14.59 -20.41
CA ILE A 385 12.94 14.73 -21.78
C ILE A 385 14.46 14.87 -21.72
N ILE A 386 14.98 15.74 -20.85
CA ILE A 386 16.41 15.92 -20.63
C ILE A 386 17.06 14.59 -20.21
N GLY A 387 16.44 13.85 -19.30
CA GLY A 387 16.99 12.58 -18.80
C GLY A 387 16.99 11.43 -19.80
N PHE A 388 16.01 11.37 -20.69
CA PHE A 388 15.95 10.38 -21.77
C PHE A 388 16.71 10.80 -23.04
N LEU A 389 17.23 12.04 -23.10
CA LEU A 389 17.93 12.59 -24.26
C LEU A 389 19.10 11.70 -24.75
N PRO A 390 19.95 11.10 -23.88
CA PRO A 390 20.99 10.17 -24.33
C PRO A 390 20.44 8.94 -25.06
N LEU A 391 19.31 8.38 -24.61
CA LEU A 391 18.67 7.23 -25.27
C LEU A 391 17.98 7.62 -26.57
N LEU A 392 17.32 8.78 -26.58
CA LEU A 392 16.68 9.32 -27.79
C LEU A 392 17.71 9.59 -28.88
N MET A 393 18.87 10.16 -28.53
CA MET A 393 19.93 10.46 -29.48
C MET A 393 20.77 9.24 -29.90
N GLY A 394 20.76 8.16 -29.11
CA GLY A 394 21.53 6.95 -29.38
C GLY A 394 20.80 5.86 -30.15
N TYR A 395 19.57 5.54 -29.74
CA TYR A 395 18.86 4.34 -30.17
C TYR A 395 17.63 4.62 -31.05
N THR A 396 17.22 5.88 -31.21
CA THR A 396 16.05 6.22 -32.04
C THR A 396 16.46 6.93 -33.34
N PRO A 397 15.61 6.94 -34.38
CA PRO A 397 15.86 7.68 -35.62
C PRO A 397 15.79 9.21 -35.49
N LEU A 398 15.50 9.75 -34.30
CA LEU A 398 15.34 11.19 -34.06
C LEU A 398 16.53 12.03 -34.54
N PRO A 399 17.81 11.65 -34.30
CA PRO A 399 18.96 12.38 -34.82
C PRO A 399 19.00 12.50 -36.34
N HIS A 400 18.48 11.48 -37.04
CA HIS A 400 18.40 11.47 -38.48
C HIS A 400 17.30 12.42 -38.98
N TRP A 401 16.12 12.43 -38.34
CA TRP A 401 15.04 13.38 -38.65
C TRP A 401 15.41 14.84 -38.36
N LEU A 402 16.30 15.06 -37.40
CA LEU A 402 16.82 16.39 -37.04
C LEU A 402 18.04 16.81 -37.88
N GLY A 403 18.53 15.94 -38.78
CA GLY A 403 19.70 16.22 -39.64
C GLY A 403 21.04 16.24 -38.90
N LEU A 404 21.10 15.70 -37.67
CA LEU A 404 22.26 15.73 -36.78
C LEU A 404 23.20 14.53 -36.98
N SER A 405 22.71 13.40 -37.51
CA SER A 405 23.54 12.23 -37.84
C SER A 405 23.03 11.43 -39.04
N SER A 406 23.91 10.59 -39.61
CA SER A 406 23.54 9.64 -40.68
C SER A 406 22.63 8.53 -40.14
N ALA A 407 21.72 8.02 -40.97
CA ALA A 407 20.75 7.00 -40.58
C ALA A 407 21.43 5.79 -39.91
N GLY A 408 21.05 5.50 -38.67
CA GLY A 408 21.57 4.35 -37.91
C GLY A 408 22.84 4.61 -37.09
N GLN A 409 23.36 5.85 -37.03
CA GLN A 409 24.47 6.21 -36.13
C GLN A 409 24.01 7.05 -34.93
N PRO A 410 24.43 6.69 -33.70
CA PRO A 410 24.24 7.53 -32.51
C PRO A 410 24.84 8.91 -32.74
N TYR A 411 24.07 9.95 -32.43
CA TYR A 411 24.62 11.31 -32.37
C TYR A 411 25.43 11.46 -31.09
N ASP A 412 26.76 11.56 -31.20
CA ASP A 412 27.68 11.67 -30.08
C ASP A 412 28.62 12.86 -30.29
N PRO A 413 28.18 14.08 -29.96
CA PRO A 413 29.01 15.27 -30.12
C PRO A 413 30.20 15.25 -29.15
N SER A 414 31.33 15.84 -29.56
CA SER A 414 32.48 16.02 -28.66
C SER A 414 32.14 17.07 -27.60
N LEU A 415 32.64 16.88 -26.37
CA LEU A 415 32.44 17.85 -25.29
C LEU A 415 33.05 19.23 -25.64
N GLY A 416 34.13 19.24 -26.43
CA GLY A 416 34.80 20.44 -26.90
C GLY A 416 33.92 21.33 -27.79
N ASP A 417 33.18 20.72 -28.72
CA ASP A 417 32.32 21.46 -29.67
C ASP A 417 31.12 22.15 -28.99
N ILE A 418 30.72 21.68 -27.80
CA ILE A 418 29.56 22.20 -27.06
C ILE A 418 29.99 23.18 -25.95
N THR A 419 31.14 22.93 -25.29
CA THR A 419 31.55 23.70 -24.10
C THR A 419 32.60 24.78 -24.39
N GLY A 420 33.25 24.75 -25.56
CA GLY A 420 34.29 25.72 -25.94
C GLY A 420 35.61 25.58 -25.15
N MET A 421 35.77 24.52 -24.35
CA MET A 421 36.99 24.24 -23.58
C MET A 421 37.88 23.23 -24.33
N GLU A 422 38.99 23.71 -24.90
CA GLU A 422 39.94 22.89 -25.70
C GLU A 422 40.56 21.71 -24.90
N SER A 423 40.69 21.85 -23.58
CA SER A 423 41.21 20.79 -22.68
C SER A 423 40.29 19.57 -22.54
N LEU A 424 39.03 19.66 -22.99
CA LEU A 424 38.01 18.59 -22.95
C LEU A 424 37.65 18.07 -24.36
N GLY A 425 38.38 18.51 -25.40
CA GLY A 425 38.03 18.34 -26.80
C GLY A 425 37.92 16.90 -27.35
N ALA A 426 38.45 15.91 -26.64
CA ALA A 426 38.45 14.51 -27.09
C ALA A 426 37.36 13.63 -26.44
N GLU A 427 36.65 14.11 -25.41
CA GLU A 427 35.65 13.29 -24.71
C GLU A 427 34.28 13.36 -25.40
N LYS A 428 33.69 12.20 -25.70
CA LYS A 428 32.35 12.09 -26.28
C LYS A 428 31.28 12.35 -25.20
N LEU A 429 30.27 13.17 -25.51
CA LEU A 429 29.23 13.59 -24.56
C LEU A 429 28.39 12.40 -24.04
N PHE A 430 28.02 11.47 -24.91
CA PHE A 430 27.24 10.28 -24.57
C PHE A 430 28.09 9.01 -24.51
N GLY A 431 29.21 8.95 -25.22
CA GLY A 431 30.19 7.88 -25.11
C GLY A 431 29.63 6.52 -25.57
N PHE A 432 29.14 6.46 -26.81
CA PHE A 432 28.73 5.21 -27.44
C PHE A 432 29.95 4.47 -28.02
N ILE A 433 30.07 3.18 -27.70
CA ILE A 433 31.11 2.27 -28.20
C ILE A 433 30.50 1.42 -29.32
N LYS A 434 31.19 1.29 -30.45
CA LYS A 434 30.77 0.45 -31.57
C LYS A 434 31.30 -0.98 -31.35
N LEU A 435 30.42 -1.97 -31.28
CA LEU A 435 30.81 -3.39 -31.16
C LEU A 435 31.18 -3.96 -32.53
N ALA A 436 31.94 -5.06 -32.51
CA ALA A 436 32.36 -5.82 -33.69
C ALA A 436 31.18 -6.26 -34.60
N ASN A 437 29.98 -6.38 -34.04
CA ASN A 437 28.76 -6.82 -34.75
C ASN A 437 27.98 -5.66 -35.42
N GLY A 438 28.48 -4.42 -35.36
CA GLY A 438 27.82 -3.24 -35.93
C GLY A 438 26.76 -2.58 -35.03
N SER A 439 26.45 -3.17 -33.86
CA SER A 439 25.60 -2.57 -32.81
C SER A 439 26.40 -1.63 -31.90
N TYR A 440 25.75 -0.62 -31.32
CA TYR A 440 26.37 0.31 -30.37
C TYR A 440 26.02 -0.09 -28.93
N ALA A 441 27.02 -0.15 -28.04
CA ALA A 441 26.82 -0.26 -26.60
C ALA A 441 27.14 1.07 -25.92
N GLY A 442 26.31 1.45 -24.96
CA GLY A 442 26.40 2.73 -24.28
C GLY A 442 25.01 3.20 -23.82
N PRO A 443 24.91 4.39 -23.21
CA PRO A 443 25.91 5.44 -23.14
C PRO A 443 26.82 5.35 -21.89
N PHE A 444 28.14 5.52 -22.08
CA PHE A 444 29.17 5.50 -21.00
C PHE A 444 29.71 6.89 -20.63
N GLY A 445 29.36 7.93 -21.39
CA GLY A 445 29.89 9.28 -21.21
C GLY A 445 29.36 9.96 -19.95
N ILE A 446 30.15 10.87 -19.36
CA ILE A 446 29.76 11.64 -18.16
C ILE A 446 28.51 12.49 -18.44
N GLY A 447 28.40 13.07 -19.63
CA GLY A 447 27.22 13.83 -20.04
C GLY A 447 25.94 12.98 -20.01
N SER A 448 26.04 11.70 -20.39
CA SER A 448 24.91 10.78 -20.24
C SER A 448 24.53 10.55 -18.79
N VAL A 449 25.50 10.34 -17.89
CA VAL A 449 25.24 10.09 -16.46
C VAL A 449 24.57 11.30 -15.82
N LEU A 450 25.06 12.51 -16.08
CA LEU A 450 24.48 13.77 -15.58
C LEU A 450 23.04 13.96 -16.07
N MET A 451 22.79 13.70 -17.36
CA MET A 451 21.44 13.76 -17.92
C MET A 451 20.55 12.67 -17.29
N GLY A 452 21.07 11.45 -17.12
CA GLY A 452 20.37 10.32 -16.51
C GLY A 452 19.85 10.60 -15.10
N MET A 453 20.47 11.51 -14.35
CA MET A 453 19.98 11.93 -13.01
C MET A 453 18.62 12.62 -13.05
N PHE A 454 18.25 13.25 -14.18
CA PHE A 454 16.97 13.94 -14.31
C PHE A 454 15.79 12.98 -14.46
N VAL A 455 16.01 11.70 -14.82
CA VAL A 455 14.95 10.68 -14.87
C VAL A 455 14.37 10.41 -13.46
N PRO A 456 15.17 9.97 -12.47
CA PRO A 456 14.65 9.76 -11.12
C PRO A 456 14.24 11.07 -10.44
N LEU A 457 14.89 12.19 -10.74
CA LEU A 457 14.44 13.50 -10.25
C LEU A 457 13.04 13.85 -10.78
N GLY A 458 12.79 13.66 -12.08
CA GLY A 458 11.51 13.93 -12.72
C GLY A 458 10.38 13.04 -12.17
N LEU A 459 10.63 11.73 -12.06
CA LEU A 459 9.67 10.78 -11.48
C LEU A 459 9.40 11.07 -9.99
N GLY A 460 10.46 11.34 -9.22
CA GLY A 460 10.36 11.67 -7.81
C GLY A 460 9.57 12.97 -7.56
N LEU A 461 9.91 14.04 -8.28
CA LEU A 461 9.21 15.33 -8.16
C LEU A 461 7.75 15.24 -8.62
N PHE A 462 7.44 14.43 -9.64
CA PHE A 462 6.07 14.24 -10.11
C PHE A 462 5.16 13.75 -8.99
N PHE A 463 5.56 12.66 -8.30
CA PHE A 463 4.81 12.13 -7.18
C PHE A 463 4.85 13.06 -5.95
N ALA A 464 6.00 13.70 -5.67
CA ALA A 464 6.13 14.59 -4.53
C ALA A 464 5.22 15.84 -4.64
N LEU A 465 5.22 16.51 -5.79
CA LEU A 465 4.42 17.72 -6.03
C LEU A 465 2.92 17.40 -6.10
N SER A 466 2.55 16.34 -6.85
CA SER A 466 1.15 15.94 -6.97
C SER A 466 0.55 15.59 -5.60
N TYR A 467 1.27 14.83 -4.77
CA TYR A 467 0.79 14.45 -3.44
C TYR A 467 0.74 15.64 -2.49
N ARG A 468 1.76 16.49 -2.48
CA ARG A 468 1.79 17.70 -1.62
C ARG A 468 0.65 18.65 -1.93
N TRP A 469 0.33 18.90 -3.20
CA TRP A 469 -0.79 19.77 -3.57
C TRP A 469 -2.15 19.16 -3.26
N LYS A 470 -2.28 17.84 -3.41
CA LYS A 470 -3.51 17.10 -3.13
C LYS A 470 -3.87 17.07 -1.64
N THR A 471 -2.87 17.02 -0.75
CA THR A 471 -3.08 16.83 0.70
C THR A 471 -2.96 18.12 1.53
N LYS A 472 -2.45 19.22 0.96
CA LYS A 472 -2.06 20.43 1.70
C LYS A 472 -3.11 20.97 2.68
N GLU A 473 -4.35 21.08 2.25
CA GLU A 473 -5.42 21.66 3.09
C GLU A 473 -6.10 20.60 3.96
N LEU A 474 -6.35 19.41 3.40
CA LEU A 474 -7.07 18.35 4.11
C LEU A 474 -6.27 17.81 5.31
N ILE A 475 -4.94 17.83 5.23
CA ILE A 475 -4.09 17.41 6.36
C ILE A 475 -4.19 18.37 7.54
N VAL A 476 -4.36 19.67 7.29
CA VAL A 476 -4.50 20.68 8.36
C VAL A 476 -5.83 20.48 9.09
N GLU A 477 -6.92 20.20 8.37
CA GLU A 477 -8.19 19.85 9.01
C GLU A 477 -8.14 18.51 9.75
N ARG A 478 -7.36 17.54 9.23
CA ARG A 478 -7.15 16.27 9.92
C ARG A 478 -6.35 16.44 11.22
N GLU A 479 -5.32 17.28 11.23
CA GLU A 479 -4.56 17.61 12.44
C GLU A 479 -5.46 18.29 13.49
N LYS A 480 -6.31 19.24 13.09
CA LYS A 480 -7.33 19.82 13.99
C LYS A 480 -8.28 18.78 14.58
N THR A 481 -8.68 17.80 13.77
CA THR A 481 -9.56 16.71 14.22
C THR A 481 -8.85 15.79 15.22
N LYS A 482 -7.57 15.44 14.97
CA LYS A 482 -6.75 14.64 15.90
C LYS A 482 -6.49 15.37 17.22
N GLU A 483 -6.26 16.68 17.18
CA GLU A 483 -6.14 17.51 18.39
C GLU A 483 -7.45 17.52 19.19
N LEU A 484 -8.59 17.69 18.51
CA LEU A 484 -9.89 17.60 19.14
C LEU A 484 -10.07 16.22 19.80
N GLU A 485 -9.80 15.12 19.10
CA GLU A 485 -9.88 13.75 19.66
C GLU A 485 -9.01 13.57 20.91
N ALA A 486 -7.81 14.16 20.91
CA ALA A 486 -6.90 14.12 22.05
C ALA A 486 -7.55 14.78 23.28
N GLU A 487 -8.13 15.96 23.09
CA GLU A 487 -8.79 16.75 24.13
C GLU A 487 -10.19 16.22 24.51
N PHE A 488 -10.84 15.47 23.60
CA PHE A 488 -12.25 15.11 23.69
C PHE A 488 -12.58 14.25 24.91
N ASN A 489 -11.63 13.46 25.38
CA ASN A 489 -11.74 12.70 26.63
C ASN A 489 -12.15 13.59 27.81
N SER A 490 -11.45 14.71 28.00
CA SER A 490 -11.75 15.67 29.07
C SER A 490 -13.13 16.30 28.90
N SER A 491 -13.53 16.54 27.65
CA SER A 491 -14.82 17.12 27.30
C SER A 491 -15.98 16.16 27.56
N LEU A 492 -15.81 14.87 27.27
CA LEU A 492 -16.79 13.82 27.57
C LEU A 492 -17.00 13.66 29.08
N PHE A 493 -15.91 13.73 29.86
CA PHE A 493 -15.99 13.72 31.32
C PHE A 493 -16.78 14.92 31.85
N GLN A 494 -16.52 16.12 31.33
CA GLN A 494 -17.26 17.33 31.70
C GLN A 494 -18.74 17.25 31.28
N LEU A 495 -19.02 16.83 30.05
CA LEU A 495 -20.38 16.58 29.55
C LEU A 495 -21.12 15.60 30.48
N GLY A 496 -20.49 14.47 30.80
CA GLY A 496 -21.04 13.45 31.68
C GLY A 496 -21.41 14.00 33.05
N ASN A 497 -20.46 14.66 33.73
CA ASN A 497 -20.71 15.25 35.04
C ASN A 497 -21.82 16.31 35.04
N ARG A 498 -21.88 17.17 34.01
CA ARG A 498 -22.90 18.22 33.92
C ARG A 498 -24.29 17.65 33.68
N ILE A 499 -24.39 16.63 32.82
CA ILE A 499 -25.65 15.94 32.57
C ILE A 499 -26.10 15.16 33.82
N GLY A 500 -25.16 14.52 34.53
CA GLY A 500 -25.44 13.83 35.80
C GLY A 500 -25.91 14.77 36.91
N ASN A 501 -25.56 16.05 36.84
CA ASN A 501 -26.09 17.08 37.73
C ASN A 501 -27.48 17.59 37.31
N GLY A 502 -28.14 16.94 36.35
CA GLY A 502 -29.50 17.28 35.89
C GLY A 502 -29.57 18.41 34.86
N VAL A 503 -28.45 18.82 34.26
CA VAL A 503 -28.47 19.85 33.21
C VAL A 503 -28.91 19.24 31.87
N PRO A 504 -29.93 19.79 31.19
CA PRO A 504 -30.38 19.29 29.89
C PRO A 504 -29.26 19.32 28.83
N PRO A 505 -29.14 18.29 27.96
CA PRO A 505 -28.07 18.18 26.97
C PRO A 505 -27.90 19.43 26.11
N GLU A 506 -29.01 20.10 25.77
CA GLU A 506 -29.06 21.33 24.97
C GLU A 506 -28.26 22.49 25.59
N LEU A 507 -28.29 22.60 26.92
CA LEU A 507 -27.62 23.65 27.68
C LEU A 507 -26.17 23.26 28.02
N VAL A 508 -25.89 21.96 28.14
CA VAL A 508 -24.56 21.46 28.49
C VAL A 508 -23.52 21.81 27.42
N PHE A 509 -23.89 21.80 26.14
CA PHE A 509 -22.96 22.19 25.06
C PHE A 509 -22.43 23.62 25.19
N ALA A 510 -23.26 24.56 25.68
CA ALA A 510 -22.83 25.93 25.94
C ALA A 510 -21.82 25.98 27.11
N ASN A 511 -22.13 25.30 28.20
CA ASN A 511 -21.28 25.26 29.39
C ASN A 511 -19.92 24.60 29.10
N VAL A 512 -19.93 23.52 28.32
CA VAL A 512 -18.69 22.82 27.95
C VAL A 512 -17.87 23.63 26.94
N ALA A 513 -18.51 24.35 26.01
CA ALA A 513 -17.78 25.30 25.16
C ALA A 513 -17.09 26.40 25.99
N GLU A 514 -17.70 26.86 27.08
CA GLU A 514 -17.07 27.84 27.97
C GLU A 514 -15.94 27.27 28.82
N SER A 515 -16.08 26.04 29.33
CA SER A 515 -15.02 25.39 30.13
C SER A 515 -13.87 24.83 29.31
N THR A 516 -14.04 24.72 27.98
CA THR A 516 -13.00 24.30 27.03
C THR A 516 -12.40 25.48 26.26
N LYS A 517 -12.60 26.73 26.72
CA LYS A 517 -12.06 27.93 26.06
C LYS A 517 -10.56 27.81 25.79
N GLY A 518 -10.18 28.06 24.54
CA GLY A 518 -8.80 27.97 24.07
C GLY A 518 -8.36 26.57 23.59
N LEU A 519 -9.20 25.55 23.75
CA LEU A 519 -8.99 24.20 23.20
C LEU A 519 -9.69 24.05 21.84
N LYS A 520 -9.30 23.05 21.03
CA LYS A 520 -9.98 22.77 19.75
C LYS A 520 -11.40 22.26 19.93
N THR A 521 -11.65 21.60 21.05
CA THR A 521 -12.99 21.17 21.48
C THR A 521 -14.00 22.31 21.62
N GLU A 522 -13.56 23.53 21.95
CA GLU A 522 -14.41 24.73 22.01
C GLU A 522 -15.17 24.93 20.70
N ASP A 523 -14.47 24.88 19.56
CA ASP A 523 -15.07 25.17 18.26
C ASP A 523 -16.19 24.20 17.91
N PHE A 524 -16.01 22.92 18.25
CA PHE A 524 -17.01 21.89 18.05
C PHE A 524 -18.26 22.16 18.89
N PHE A 525 -18.11 22.33 20.21
CA PHE A 525 -19.25 22.56 21.10
C PHE A 525 -19.94 23.90 20.85
N ARG A 526 -19.19 24.93 20.51
CA ARG A 526 -19.71 26.24 20.11
C ARG A 526 -20.55 26.15 18.85
N ARG A 527 -20.14 25.35 17.85
CA ARG A 527 -20.95 25.10 16.64
C ARG A 527 -22.23 24.34 16.94
N VAL A 528 -22.16 23.29 17.76
CA VAL A 528 -23.36 22.56 18.21
C VAL A 528 -24.31 23.51 18.92
N ASN A 529 -23.82 24.31 19.87
CA ASN A 529 -24.61 25.31 20.59
C ASN A 529 -25.19 26.39 19.65
N TYR A 530 -24.43 26.86 18.66
CA TYR A 530 -24.91 27.80 17.65
C TYR A 530 -26.06 27.20 16.83
N ASN A 531 -25.91 25.96 16.36
CA ASN A 531 -26.96 25.26 15.61
C ASN A 531 -28.23 25.06 16.45
N ILE A 532 -28.10 24.75 17.75
CA ILE A 532 -29.25 24.62 18.66
C ILE A 532 -29.93 25.97 18.89
N ARG A 533 -29.17 27.00 19.31
CA ARG A 533 -29.74 28.28 19.77
C ARG A 533 -30.15 29.22 18.64
N GLN A 534 -29.40 29.26 17.53
CA GLN A 534 -29.63 30.22 16.43
C GLN A 534 -30.45 29.62 15.30
N LEU A 535 -30.35 28.31 15.05
CA LEU A 535 -31.07 27.63 13.97
C LEU A 535 -32.27 26.80 14.48
N GLY A 536 -32.47 26.70 15.79
CA GLY A 536 -33.58 25.94 16.39
C GLY A 536 -33.48 24.43 16.13
N MET A 537 -32.28 23.91 15.86
CA MET A 537 -32.09 22.49 15.58
C MET A 537 -32.14 21.65 16.87
N SER A 538 -32.65 20.42 16.78
CA SER A 538 -32.49 19.43 17.85
C SER A 538 -31.02 19.07 18.04
N VAL A 539 -30.63 18.54 19.21
CA VAL A 539 -29.25 18.08 19.47
C VAL A 539 -28.75 17.12 18.39
N GLU A 540 -29.60 16.19 17.96
CA GLU A 540 -29.28 15.24 16.90
C GLU A 540 -28.98 15.93 15.56
N LYS A 541 -29.84 16.85 15.12
CA LYS A 541 -29.63 17.60 13.88
C LYS A 541 -28.44 18.55 13.99
N ALA A 542 -28.26 19.21 15.13
CA ALA A 542 -27.14 20.12 15.35
C ALA A 542 -25.78 19.46 15.18
N ILE A 543 -25.68 18.16 15.50
CA ILE A 543 -24.45 17.37 15.39
C ILE A 543 -24.35 16.66 14.03
N PHE A 544 -25.42 16.01 13.58
CA PHE A 544 -25.41 15.06 12.45
C PHE A 544 -26.11 15.51 11.18
N ASP A 545 -26.63 16.74 11.10
CA ASP A 545 -27.26 17.23 9.87
C ASP A 545 -26.29 17.15 8.68
N PRO A 546 -26.71 16.62 7.50
CA PRO A 546 -25.82 16.43 6.35
C PRO A 546 -25.20 17.69 5.77
N ASN A 547 -25.79 18.87 6.02
CA ASN A 547 -25.34 20.13 5.45
C ASN A 547 -24.74 21.08 6.49
N ARG A 548 -25.23 21.04 7.74
CA ARG A 548 -24.87 22.00 8.79
C ARG A 548 -24.38 21.37 10.09
N GLY A 549 -24.35 20.04 10.19
CA GLY A 549 -23.91 19.33 11.38
C GLY A 549 -22.45 19.64 11.74
N ALA A 550 -22.16 19.74 13.04
CA ALA A 550 -20.81 19.98 13.53
C ALA A 550 -19.81 18.90 13.07
N ILE A 551 -20.28 17.66 12.88
CA ILE A 551 -19.44 16.52 12.50
C ILE A 551 -18.84 16.62 11.08
N ILE A 552 -19.41 17.45 10.20
CA ILE A 552 -18.90 17.67 8.83
C ILE A 552 -17.52 18.32 8.87
N TYR A 553 -17.33 19.24 9.84
CA TYR A 553 -16.10 20.00 10.01
C TYR A 553 -15.06 19.23 10.85
N TYR A 554 -15.54 18.30 11.69
CA TYR A 554 -14.70 17.48 12.57
C TYR A 554 -15.03 16.00 12.38
N PRO A 555 -14.62 15.41 11.25
CA PRO A 555 -14.92 14.03 10.93
C PRO A 555 -14.11 13.07 11.81
N SER A 556 -14.68 12.71 12.97
CA SER A 556 -14.13 11.72 13.90
C SER A 556 -15.19 10.72 14.30
N GLU A 557 -14.84 9.44 14.26
CA GLU A 557 -15.75 8.35 14.61
C GLU A 557 -15.98 8.29 16.11
N LEU A 558 -14.93 8.55 16.88
CA LEU A 558 -15.00 8.61 18.33
C LEU A 558 -15.99 9.68 18.78
N ILE A 559 -15.91 10.88 18.18
CA ILE A 559 -16.85 11.98 18.48
C ILE A 559 -18.27 11.61 18.05
N ALA A 560 -18.45 11.17 16.80
CA ALA A 560 -19.76 10.79 16.26
C ALA A 560 -20.43 9.72 17.12
N THR A 561 -19.67 8.69 17.47
CA THR A 561 -20.11 7.60 18.34
C THR A 561 -20.54 8.10 19.70
N SER A 562 -19.69 8.88 20.36
CA SER A 562 -19.96 9.39 21.71
C SER A 562 -21.22 10.25 21.73
N MET A 563 -21.43 11.07 20.69
CA MET A 563 -22.60 11.93 20.56
C MET A 563 -23.88 11.15 20.22
N ARG A 564 -23.81 10.06 19.45
CA ARG A 564 -24.97 9.17 19.25
C ARG A 564 -25.38 8.49 20.55
N VAL A 565 -24.39 7.97 21.29
CA VAL A 565 -24.64 7.36 22.60
C VAL A 565 -25.27 8.38 23.54
N LEU A 566 -24.76 9.60 23.57
CA LEU A 566 -25.37 10.69 24.34
C LEU A 566 -26.85 10.89 24.00
N ILE A 567 -27.19 11.00 22.72
CA ILE A 567 -28.57 11.23 22.28
C ILE A 567 -29.47 10.06 22.70
N GLU A 568 -29.06 8.82 22.43
CA GLU A 568 -29.85 7.63 22.74
C GLU A 568 -29.99 7.39 24.25
N SER A 569 -28.92 7.60 24.99
CA SER A 569 -28.92 7.52 26.45
C SER A 569 -29.77 8.64 27.06
N SER A 570 -29.75 9.86 26.50
CA SER A 570 -30.54 10.99 27.01
C SER A 570 -32.05 10.78 26.84
N LYS A 571 -32.49 10.05 25.80
CA LYS A 571 -33.90 9.63 25.63
C LYS A 571 -34.38 8.73 26.78
N LYS A 572 -33.46 8.00 27.43
CA LYS A 572 -33.74 7.09 28.54
C LYS A 572 -33.55 7.72 29.92
N GLY A 573 -32.75 8.79 30.04
CA GLY A 573 -32.55 9.58 31.25
C GLY A 573 -31.22 10.33 31.29
N LEU A 574 -31.11 11.36 32.14
CA LEU A 574 -29.88 12.16 32.25
C LEU A 574 -28.76 11.39 32.96
N ASP A 575 -29.03 10.73 34.09
CA ASP A 575 -28.05 9.92 34.83
C ASP A 575 -27.43 8.82 33.95
N VAL A 576 -28.25 8.29 33.06
CA VAL A 576 -27.89 7.28 32.07
C VAL A 576 -26.88 7.80 31.06
N ALA A 577 -27.17 8.96 30.49
CA ALA A 577 -26.27 9.65 29.57
C ALA A 577 -24.97 10.05 30.27
N ALA A 578 -25.04 10.49 31.52
CA ALA A 578 -23.88 10.82 32.33
C ALA A 578 -22.92 9.64 32.48
N ILE A 579 -23.43 8.50 32.96
CA ILE A 579 -22.59 7.31 33.19
C ILE A 579 -22.04 6.79 31.86
N SER A 580 -22.85 6.78 30.79
CA SER A 580 -22.40 6.34 29.45
C SER A 580 -21.22 7.18 28.95
N LEU A 581 -21.30 8.51 29.09
CA LEU A 581 -20.25 9.43 28.70
C LEU A 581 -18.98 9.28 29.55
N MET A 582 -19.12 9.01 30.85
CA MET A 582 -17.98 8.73 31.74
C MET A 582 -17.26 7.44 31.33
N SER A 583 -18.00 6.36 31.05
CA SER A 583 -17.40 5.11 30.57
C SER A 583 -16.69 5.28 29.22
N ILE A 584 -17.26 6.06 28.30
CA ILE A 584 -16.59 6.39 27.03
C ILE A 584 -15.32 7.22 27.29
N SER A 585 -15.36 8.21 28.18
CA SER A 585 -14.18 9.01 28.54
C SER A 585 -13.03 8.12 29.06
N GLU A 586 -13.32 7.20 29.97
CA GLU A 586 -12.32 6.27 30.50
C GLU A 586 -11.75 5.35 29.41
N TYR A 587 -12.61 4.84 28.52
CA TYR A 587 -12.18 4.09 27.34
C TYR A 587 -11.20 4.89 26.48
N VAL A 588 -11.57 6.11 26.09
CA VAL A 588 -10.73 6.96 25.22
C VAL A 588 -9.39 7.26 25.89
N LYS A 589 -9.40 7.53 27.20
CA LYS A 589 -8.19 7.72 28.00
C LYS A 589 -7.23 6.54 27.89
N ASN A 590 -7.76 5.33 28.05
CA ASN A 590 -6.96 4.11 28.03
C ASN A 590 -6.37 3.86 26.63
N ILE A 591 -7.16 4.04 25.56
CA ILE A 591 -6.66 3.92 24.18
C ILE A 591 -5.55 4.93 23.85
N GLN A 592 -5.70 6.18 24.28
CA GLN A 592 -4.68 7.22 24.08
C GLN A 592 -3.37 6.86 24.77
N LYS A 593 -3.44 6.40 26.03
CA LYS A 593 -2.27 5.97 26.80
C LYS A 593 -1.51 4.83 26.12
N ILE A 594 -2.24 3.86 25.54
CA ILE A 594 -1.64 2.74 24.81
C ILE A 594 -0.99 3.22 23.52
N SER A 595 -1.68 4.05 22.76
CA SER A 595 -1.18 4.60 21.50
C SER A 595 0.08 5.45 21.70
N ALA A 596 0.18 6.16 22.82
CA ALA A 596 1.41 6.86 23.22
C ALA A 596 2.55 5.89 23.51
N ARG A 597 2.31 4.86 24.35
CA ARG A 597 3.31 3.84 24.69
C ARG A 597 3.80 3.07 23.45
N LEU A 598 2.91 2.73 22.53
CA LEU A 598 3.25 2.06 21.27
C LEU A 598 4.16 2.94 20.42
N ARG A 599 3.83 4.23 20.28
CA ARG A 599 4.66 5.19 19.55
C ARG A 599 6.04 5.33 20.17
N ASP A 600 6.15 5.43 21.49
CA ASP A 600 7.43 5.52 22.19
C ASP A 600 8.30 4.28 21.95
N MET A 601 7.72 3.07 22.03
CA MET A 601 8.46 1.81 21.83
C MET A 601 8.95 1.60 20.39
N LEU A 602 8.26 2.20 19.42
CA LEU A 602 8.59 2.09 17.99
C LEU A 602 9.34 3.32 17.46
N ALA A 603 9.47 4.40 18.25
CA ALA A 603 10.07 5.66 17.82
C ALA A 603 11.48 5.49 17.26
N GLU A 604 12.31 4.69 17.93
CA GLU A 604 13.67 4.36 17.51
C GLU A 604 13.68 3.72 16.10
N ILE A 605 12.90 2.65 15.91
CA ILE A 605 12.85 1.91 14.64
C ILE A 605 12.25 2.78 13.53
N VAL A 606 11.17 3.51 13.83
CA VAL A 606 10.52 4.43 12.89
C VAL A 606 11.50 5.54 12.45
N SER A 607 12.28 6.07 13.39
CA SER A 607 13.32 7.06 13.13
C SER A 607 14.44 6.49 12.27
N ASP A 608 14.94 5.30 12.60
CA ASP A 608 16.01 4.62 11.85
C ASP A 608 15.57 4.28 10.43
N MET A 609 14.37 3.74 10.26
CA MET A 609 13.77 3.46 8.95
C MET A 609 13.65 4.74 8.12
N LYS A 610 13.17 5.83 8.72
CA LYS A 610 13.03 7.12 8.05
C LYS A 610 14.40 7.68 7.66
N SER A 611 15.36 7.71 8.58
CA SER A 611 16.72 8.20 8.35
C SER A 611 17.41 7.41 7.24
N ASN A 612 17.34 6.08 7.29
CA ASN A 612 17.93 5.22 6.25
C ASN A 612 17.31 5.47 4.87
N MET A 613 15.97 5.56 4.81
CA MET A 613 15.23 5.79 3.57
C MET A 613 15.47 7.18 2.97
N THR A 614 15.49 8.25 3.77
CA THR A 614 15.57 9.63 3.28
C THR A 614 16.99 10.19 3.22
N PHE A 615 17.94 9.60 3.95
CA PHE A 615 19.32 10.09 4.06
C PHE A 615 20.36 9.08 3.61
N LEU A 616 20.54 7.95 4.32
CA LEU A 616 21.66 7.03 4.06
C LEU A 616 21.56 6.34 2.69
N ALA A 617 20.39 5.82 2.30
CA ALA A 617 20.25 5.14 1.02
C ALA A 617 20.46 6.07 -0.17
N PRO A 618 19.85 7.28 -0.23
CA PRO A 618 20.15 8.28 -1.25
C PRO A 618 21.62 8.69 -1.30
N LEU A 619 22.25 8.90 -0.15
CA LEU A 619 23.67 9.28 -0.04
C LEU A 619 24.57 8.19 -0.64
N LEU A 620 24.46 6.96 -0.15
CA LEU A 620 25.28 5.83 -0.62
C LEU A 620 25.02 5.56 -2.11
N SER A 621 23.77 5.56 -2.53
CA SER A 621 23.38 5.37 -3.92
C SER A 621 24.01 6.41 -4.85
N GLY A 622 24.00 7.69 -4.45
CA GLY A 622 24.61 8.77 -5.23
C GLY A 622 26.13 8.62 -5.34
N VAL A 623 26.81 8.26 -4.25
CA VAL A 623 28.26 7.99 -4.25
C VAL A 623 28.59 6.81 -5.14
N VAL A 624 27.81 5.73 -5.07
CA VAL A 624 28.03 4.53 -5.89
C VAL A 624 27.92 4.83 -7.39
N VAL A 625 26.96 5.66 -7.82
CA VAL A 625 26.91 6.03 -9.25
C VAL A 625 28.12 6.87 -9.66
N GLY A 626 28.55 7.79 -8.80
CA GLY A 626 29.80 8.53 -9.03
C GLY A 626 31.01 7.60 -9.17
N LEU A 627 31.12 6.57 -8.32
CA LEU A 627 32.16 5.56 -8.42
C LEU A 627 32.05 4.72 -9.70
N ALA A 628 30.84 4.36 -10.12
CA ALA A 628 30.61 3.65 -11.38
C ALA A 628 31.08 4.49 -12.59
N ALA A 629 30.77 5.79 -12.58
CA ALA A 629 31.25 6.73 -13.59
C ALA A 629 32.78 6.86 -13.57
N MET A 630 33.39 6.93 -12.38
CA MET A 630 34.85 6.97 -12.20
C MET A 630 35.53 5.73 -12.79
N ILE A 631 35.08 4.53 -12.41
CA ILE A 631 35.62 3.25 -12.91
C ILE A 631 35.51 3.20 -14.44
N THR A 632 34.36 3.63 -14.98
CA THR A 632 34.14 3.69 -16.43
C THR A 632 35.09 4.65 -17.13
N ALA A 633 35.29 5.85 -16.58
CA ALA A 633 36.20 6.83 -17.14
C ALA A 633 37.66 6.32 -17.12
N ILE A 634 38.10 5.71 -16.02
CA ILE A 634 39.45 5.12 -15.90
C ILE A 634 39.65 4.02 -16.94
N LEU A 635 38.74 3.04 -17.01
CA LEU A 635 38.83 1.94 -17.98
C LEU A 635 38.79 2.44 -19.43
N GLY A 636 37.99 3.47 -19.72
CA GLY A 636 37.93 4.10 -21.03
C GLY A 636 39.26 4.70 -21.48
N LYS A 637 39.96 5.42 -20.59
CA LYS A 637 41.26 6.03 -20.93
C LYS A 637 42.39 4.99 -21.02
N LEU A 638 42.36 3.95 -20.19
CA LEU A 638 43.35 2.87 -20.23
C LEU A 638 43.27 2.03 -21.52
N ASN A 639 42.06 1.81 -22.05
CA ASN A 639 41.90 1.15 -23.36
C ASN A 639 42.38 2.05 -24.52
N LEU A 640 42.20 3.38 -24.41
CA LEU A 640 42.65 4.31 -25.45
C LEU A 640 44.18 4.46 -25.48
N SER A 641 44.87 4.47 -24.33
CA SER A 641 46.33 4.56 -24.28
C SER A 641 47.06 3.31 -24.81
N GLN A 642 46.40 2.15 -24.83
CA GLN A 642 46.91 0.95 -25.50
C GLN A 642 46.90 1.04 -27.03
N LEU A 643 45.97 1.80 -27.61
CA LEU A 643 45.87 1.99 -29.06
C LEU A 643 46.98 2.93 -29.60
N ASP A 644 47.34 3.96 -28.83
CA ASP A 644 48.44 4.88 -29.19
C ASP A 644 49.84 4.28 -28.98
N SER A 645 49.96 3.20 -28.18
CA SER A 645 51.23 2.54 -27.83
C SER A 645 51.50 1.25 -28.62
N SER A 646 50.98 1.16 -29.84
CA SER A 646 51.20 0.06 -30.80
C SER A 646 52.66 -0.18 -31.23
N GLY A 647 53.65 0.44 -30.57
CA GLY A 647 55.09 0.26 -30.78
C GLY A 647 55.91 -0.23 -29.59
N ALA A 648 55.34 -0.45 -28.39
CA ALA A 648 56.11 -0.85 -27.20
C ALA A 648 55.79 -2.29 -26.75
N SER A 649 56.50 -3.25 -27.32
CA SER A 649 56.41 -4.70 -27.07
C SER A 649 57.01 -5.14 -25.72
N GLY A 650 56.56 -4.54 -24.60
CA GLY A 650 57.10 -4.82 -23.26
C GLY A 650 56.08 -5.02 -22.14
N LEU A 651 54.77 -4.85 -22.40
CA LEU A 651 53.73 -4.77 -21.35
C LEU A 651 52.76 -5.97 -21.28
N GLY A 652 53.22 -7.19 -21.57
CA GLY A 652 52.37 -8.39 -21.67
C GLY A 652 51.56 -8.75 -20.42
N ASN A 653 51.97 -8.30 -19.22
CA ASN A 653 51.22 -8.52 -17.99
C ASN A 653 50.05 -7.53 -17.78
N LEU A 654 50.11 -6.32 -18.35
CA LEU A 654 49.04 -5.33 -18.20
C LEU A 654 47.90 -5.59 -19.19
N SER A 655 48.21 -6.09 -20.40
CA SER A 655 47.19 -6.56 -21.35
C SER A 655 46.35 -7.68 -20.75
N SER A 656 46.97 -8.66 -20.10
CA SER A 656 46.27 -9.80 -19.49
C SER A 656 45.33 -9.39 -18.34
N ILE A 657 45.66 -8.32 -17.59
CA ILE A 657 44.79 -7.77 -16.53
C ILE A 657 43.65 -6.95 -17.13
N LEU A 658 43.91 -6.17 -18.19
CA LEU A 658 42.89 -5.36 -18.86
C LEU A 658 41.92 -6.22 -19.68
N ASP A 659 42.35 -7.37 -20.19
CA ASP A 659 41.47 -8.36 -20.84
C ASP A 659 40.43 -8.98 -19.89
N ILE A 660 40.67 -8.93 -18.57
CA ILE A 660 39.68 -9.30 -17.55
C ILE A 660 38.60 -8.21 -17.42
N PHE A 661 38.93 -6.94 -17.67
CA PHE A 661 38.04 -5.79 -17.57
C PHE A 661 37.51 -5.34 -18.94
N LYS A 662 36.66 -6.18 -19.55
CA LYS A 662 36.03 -5.86 -20.85
C LYS A 662 34.97 -4.78 -20.69
N MET A 663 35.33 -3.54 -21.06
CA MET A 663 34.46 -2.36 -20.98
C MET A 663 33.12 -2.54 -21.73
N GLU A 664 33.13 -3.28 -22.85
CA GLU A 664 31.92 -3.59 -23.64
C GLU A 664 30.85 -4.36 -22.87
N SER A 665 31.26 -5.12 -21.85
CA SER A 665 30.40 -5.98 -21.05
C SER A 665 30.01 -5.39 -19.69
N MET A 666 30.56 -4.22 -19.36
CA MET A 666 30.28 -3.51 -18.11
C MET A 666 28.94 -2.78 -18.21
N ILE A 667 28.21 -2.71 -17.09
CA ILE A 667 26.95 -1.96 -17.03
C ILE A 667 27.23 -0.47 -17.23
N PRO A 668 26.63 0.18 -18.25
CA PRO A 668 26.79 1.61 -18.42
C PRO A 668 26.26 2.36 -17.18
N PRO A 669 27.03 3.30 -16.60
CA PRO A 669 26.61 4.03 -15.41
C PRO A 669 25.28 4.78 -15.57
N TYR A 670 24.92 5.15 -16.81
CA TYR A 670 23.61 5.72 -17.14
C TYR A 670 22.44 4.80 -16.76
N PHE A 671 22.49 3.52 -17.14
CA PHE A 671 21.44 2.57 -16.78
C PHE A 671 21.44 2.28 -15.28
N LEU A 672 22.63 2.21 -14.66
CA LEU A 672 22.76 2.04 -13.22
C LEU A 672 22.11 3.21 -12.47
N GLN A 673 22.32 4.47 -12.90
CA GLN A 673 21.67 5.67 -12.34
C GLN A 673 20.14 5.56 -12.38
N ILE A 674 19.58 5.14 -13.51
CA ILE A 674 18.12 5.00 -13.65
C ILE A 674 17.59 3.87 -12.76
N ILE A 675 18.25 2.71 -12.77
CA ILE A 675 17.86 1.55 -11.95
C ILE A 675 17.84 1.93 -10.47
N VAL A 676 18.95 2.50 -9.97
CA VAL A 676 19.09 2.91 -8.57
C VAL A 676 18.09 4.00 -8.19
N GLY A 677 17.85 4.96 -9.08
CA GLY A 677 16.89 6.02 -8.84
C GLY A 677 15.44 5.52 -8.77
N ILE A 678 15.02 4.61 -9.65
CA ILE A 678 13.69 3.96 -9.60
C ILE A 678 13.56 3.13 -8.31
N TYR A 679 14.58 2.34 -7.99
CA TYR A 679 14.65 1.55 -6.77
C TYR A 679 14.41 2.39 -5.51
N LEU A 680 15.12 3.54 -5.38
CA LEU A 680 14.94 4.44 -4.24
C LEU A 680 13.51 4.97 -4.15
N ILE A 681 12.90 5.32 -5.28
CA ILE A 681 11.50 5.77 -5.32
C ILE A 681 10.57 4.67 -4.80
N GLU A 682 10.69 3.45 -5.32
CA GLU A 682 9.86 2.30 -4.94
C GLU A 682 9.98 1.96 -3.45
N ILE A 683 11.20 1.93 -2.93
CA ILE A 683 11.46 1.70 -1.51
C ILE A 683 10.90 2.83 -0.65
N ILE A 684 11.03 4.10 -1.07
CA ILE A 684 10.42 5.22 -0.34
C ILE A 684 8.90 5.06 -0.24
N PHE A 685 8.25 4.60 -1.32
CA PHE A 685 6.82 4.31 -1.33
C PHE A 685 6.44 3.21 -0.32
N ILE A 686 7.13 2.07 -0.36
CA ILE A 686 6.80 0.89 0.46
C ILE A 686 7.10 1.17 1.94
N LEU A 687 8.26 1.75 2.25
CA LEU A 687 8.64 2.03 3.63
C LEU A 687 7.80 3.15 4.22
N THR A 688 7.45 4.19 3.46
CA THR A 688 6.56 5.24 3.98
C THR A 688 5.17 4.67 4.30
N ASP A 689 4.64 3.76 3.48
CA ASP A 689 3.39 3.05 3.79
C ASP A 689 3.49 2.29 5.12
N THR A 690 4.57 1.54 5.30
CA THR A 690 4.87 0.80 6.53
C THR A 690 4.92 1.74 7.74
N LEU A 691 5.65 2.87 7.62
CA LEU A 691 5.81 3.84 8.70
C LEU A 691 4.48 4.48 9.11
N VAL A 692 3.64 4.85 8.14
CA VAL A 692 2.30 5.42 8.43
C VAL A 692 1.41 4.37 9.09
N ALA A 693 1.38 3.15 8.55
CA ALA A 693 0.57 2.06 9.08
C ALA A 693 0.95 1.70 10.53
N VAL A 694 2.23 1.75 10.87
CA VAL A 694 2.73 1.46 12.22
C VAL A 694 2.41 2.60 13.20
N ASP A 695 2.69 3.85 12.81
CA ASP A 695 2.55 5.04 13.65
C ASP A 695 1.08 5.42 13.89
N SER A 696 0.31 5.61 12.81
CA SER A 696 -1.06 6.12 12.88
C SER A 696 -2.13 5.13 12.43
N GLY A 697 -1.76 4.00 11.81
CA GLY A 697 -2.71 3.05 11.21
C GLY A 697 -2.96 3.28 9.73
N GLU A 698 -3.94 2.57 9.15
CA GLU A 698 -4.32 2.77 7.74
C GLU A 698 -4.99 4.14 7.55
N ASP A 699 -4.20 5.22 7.47
CA ASP A 699 -4.64 6.56 7.08
C ASP A 699 -4.13 6.87 5.66
N LYS A 700 -5.05 6.78 4.68
CA LYS A 700 -4.76 7.05 3.26
C LYS A 700 -4.28 8.48 3.01
N LEU A 701 -4.80 9.46 3.77
CA LEU A 701 -4.42 10.85 3.62
C LEU A 701 -2.99 11.07 4.10
N GLU A 702 -2.69 10.56 5.30
CA GLU A 702 -1.39 10.69 5.92
C GLU A 702 -0.31 9.95 5.11
N LYS A 703 -0.64 8.77 4.57
CA LYS A 703 0.23 8.03 3.65
C LYS A 703 0.65 8.87 2.46
N VAL A 704 -0.31 9.47 1.74
CA VAL A 704 -0.02 10.29 0.55
C VAL A 704 0.85 11.50 0.92
N ASN A 705 0.53 12.18 2.03
CA ASN A 705 1.27 13.35 2.49
C ASN A 705 2.71 13.02 2.91
N LYS A 706 2.90 12.00 3.79
CA LYS A 706 4.23 11.57 4.24
C LYS A 706 5.06 11.05 3.08
N THR A 707 4.45 10.34 2.11
CA THR A 707 5.15 9.87 0.90
C THR A 707 5.71 11.05 0.10
N GLY A 708 4.91 12.09 -0.13
CA GLY A 708 5.39 13.28 -0.84
C GLY A 708 6.56 13.98 -0.14
N LYS A 709 6.52 14.12 1.19
CA LYS A 709 7.60 14.74 1.98
C LYS A 709 8.89 13.90 1.94
N ASN A 710 8.78 12.59 2.16
CA ASN A 710 9.93 11.68 2.19
C ASN A 710 10.57 11.54 0.81
N LEU A 711 9.76 11.46 -0.25
CA LEU A 711 10.21 11.40 -1.63
C LEU A 711 10.93 12.69 -2.05
N GLN A 712 10.40 13.85 -1.65
CA GLN A 712 11.07 15.13 -1.89
C GLN A 712 12.45 15.16 -1.23
N ALA A 713 12.56 14.75 0.05
CA ALA A 713 13.84 14.73 0.76
C ALA A 713 14.83 13.72 0.17
N GLY A 714 14.39 12.48 -0.04
CA GLY A 714 15.26 11.40 -0.51
C GLY A 714 15.75 11.59 -1.95
N VAL A 715 14.87 11.97 -2.87
CA VAL A 715 15.24 12.17 -4.29
C VAL A 715 16.09 13.44 -4.47
N ALA A 716 15.79 14.52 -3.73
CA ALA A 716 16.63 15.72 -3.78
C ALA A 716 18.04 15.44 -3.25
N LEU A 717 18.17 14.71 -2.14
CA LEU A 717 19.47 14.34 -1.61
C LEU A 717 20.24 13.43 -2.58
N TYR A 718 19.57 12.41 -3.15
CA TYR A 718 20.17 11.54 -4.16
C TYR A 718 20.72 12.35 -5.35
N PHE A 719 19.92 13.29 -5.88
CA PHE A 719 20.33 14.14 -6.99
C PHE A 719 21.55 14.99 -6.64
N ILE A 720 21.52 15.68 -5.49
CA ILE A 720 22.62 16.54 -5.04
C ILE A 720 23.91 15.72 -4.87
N VAL A 721 23.82 14.59 -4.16
CA VAL A 721 24.99 13.73 -3.89
C VAL A 721 25.53 13.11 -5.18
N ALA A 722 24.66 12.57 -6.03
CA ALA A 722 25.08 11.97 -7.28
C ALA A 722 25.75 13.02 -8.19
N PHE A 723 25.20 14.23 -8.27
CA PHE A 723 25.78 15.33 -9.04
C PHE A 723 27.18 15.69 -8.55
N PHE A 724 27.34 15.96 -7.25
CA PHE A 724 28.65 16.30 -6.68
C PHE A 724 29.64 15.15 -6.76
N ALA A 725 29.22 13.92 -6.47
CA ALA A 725 30.07 12.73 -6.54
C ALA A 725 30.57 12.49 -7.98
N THR A 726 29.68 12.59 -8.97
CA THR A 726 30.04 12.39 -10.38
C THR A 726 31.03 13.45 -10.85
N ILE A 727 30.80 14.72 -10.53
CA ILE A 727 31.71 15.81 -10.92
C ILE A 727 33.05 15.70 -10.19
N ALA A 728 33.04 15.52 -8.87
CA ALA A 728 34.27 15.46 -8.08
C ALA A 728 35.16 14.28 -8.49
N LEU A 729 34.56 13.10 -8.67
CA LEU A 729 35.31 11.90 -9.09
C LEU A 729 35.76 11.99 -10.54
N PHE A 730 34.99 12.64 -11.42
CA PHE A 730 35.42 12.90 -12.79
C PHE A 730 36.63 13.84 -12.84
N VAL A 731 36.61 14.96 -12.10
CA VAL A 731 37.75 15.88 -12.01
C VAL A 731 38.98 15.15 -11.48
N LEU A 732 38.83 14.37 -10.40
CA LEU A 732 39.93 13.58 -9.84
C LEU A 732 40.49 12.58 -10.86
N THR A 733 39.64 11.90 -11.61
CA THR A 733 40.05 10.99 -12.70
C THR A 733 40.84 11.73 -13.78
N SER A 734 40.37 12.91 -14.19
CA SER A 734 41.03 13.72 -15.22
C SER A 734 42.44 14.18 -14.79
N VAL A 735 42.60 14.59 -13.52
CA VAL A 735 43.88 15.06 -12.94
C VAL A 735 44.86 13.91 -12.75
N VAL A 736 44.40 12.78 -12.19
CA VAL A 736 45.25 11.61 -11.98
C VAL A 736 45.76 11.07 -13.32
N LEU A 737 44.91 10.98 -14.33
CA LEU A 737 45.28 10.45 -15.65
C LEU A 737 46.14 11.42 -16.47
N THR A 738 46.03 12.74 -16.29
CA THR A 738 46.97 13.71 -16.88
C THR A 738 48.34 13.65 -16.21
N GLY A 739 48.42 13.36 -14.91
CA GLY A 739 49.69 13.13 -14.21
C GLY A 739 50.43 11.85 -14.59
N PHE A 740 49.75 10.85 -15.18
CA PHE A 740 50.38 9.67 -15.77
C PHE A 740 50.86 9.89 -17.23
N GLY A 741 50.46 11.00 -17.86
CA GLY A 741 50.79 11.34 -19.25
C GLY A 741 51.90 12.37 -19.42
N SER A 742 52.57 12.78 -18.34
CA SER A 742 53.72 13.70 -18.33
C SER A 742 55.03 12.99 -18.03
#